data_AF-A0A6A5XLP0-F1
#
_entry.id   AF-A0A6A5XLP0-F1
#
_cell.length_a   1.000
_cell.length_b   1.000
_cell.length_c   1.000
_cell.angle_alpha   90.00
_cell.angle_beta   90.00
_cell.angle_gamma   90.00
#
_symmetry.space_group_name_H-M   'P 1'
#
loop_
_entity.id
_entity.type
_entity.pdbx_description
1 polymer ?
#
loop_
_entity_poly.entity_id
_entity_poly.type
_entity_poly.pdbx_seq_one_letter_code
_entity_poly.pdbx_strand_id
1 'polypeptide(L)'
;MQSDLSIKYPIGSTPAIHYLPYLIFISYIVSLIGAITTVELLHRRVAVSGWRNLVQLAACSVSFGLVSIWCMHFVGNRAIVLGDGEDQIQLYYSATYTTVSAILPIIVIFIGLLVADTFYKGSKGSVTRYISLILCGLCTGASVTEMHYLGNYGTTNYVLKPDLAYIMGAATIAVIACMTSFGLFFHWTGRWVNNTWRRMTVACFLAVAVSGMHWTAAAGTSYKIQGYHNGPGNARNVNLIIAVCLSLAACGVCFALGFLKQRENRKLRDRAQQVVLAVATFDSQGRVLVNQGGLLPCQTITRRFHQRTFDEDFNIAHPVFQWIFRVSRHWNGIVDLIPSMRDHLLATGDLQPNTPIMSGSRSSMGFEDNTNYSATFRELFCVTAHDIARSLETRLQDLGNLYEDVLTTGTLLNKTLWTTNHGNKAILAADIATSSGDIETGLANPILFGRGQMLVLTKKIGNEEANRLQDIGYRFASIDQVGDTLARSFQIPRLDLDALMSKLERSSQREAWAPLNGTFLAAFLLQPSPVIKGLNVIVPTANPDRLPMVQLAPHELHPNHARLLSQFNGLTLDECMNRISQRSRTGSNDDIWLEKFRSRIYELYQDVSEQSLRQAMFSSQPLKAMHGITGQNDLSEATVFAFCGIKEVNNQTLQNQDLQYVPLSFFRTQQRTYPGCPDHAILAHENHKEFATIQTFRAEAISPTSPKSSKWSLWPFATKSDASSVITVQPDSSSEKGLVPIVRQMSSNNVSYPFGGIMVSQDVTIHDRKETHNMELSDMGVRAEAGIGDQERQTMADRLMAITTSFREPHNKTLMKEHSHVRA
;
A
#
# COMPACT_ATOMS: atom_id res chain seq x y z
N MET A 1 -71.67 24.15 19.53
CA MET A 1 -70.43 23.43 19.17
C MET A 1 -70.47 21.96 19.56
N GLN A 2 -70.48 21.61 20.86
CA GLN A 2 -70.60 20.20 21.29
C GLN A 2 -71.92 19.56 20.81
N SER A 3 -73.01 20.35 20.82
CA SER A 3 -74.28 20.07 20.14
C SER A 3 -74.08 19.59 18.70
N ASP A 4 -73.46 20.42 17.88
CA ASP A 4 -73.42 20.30 16.42
C ASP A 4 -72.48 19.15 16.02
N LEU A 5 -71.37 18.98 16.76
CA LEU A 5 -70.48 17.84 16.65
C LEU A 5 -71.21 16.52 16.98
N SER A 6 -72.06 16.50 18.01
CA SER A 6 -72.82 15.29 18.39
C SER A 6 -73.95 14.94 17.43
N ILE A 7 -74.48 15.93 16.70
CA ILE A 7 -75.44 15.74 15.60
C ILE A 7 -74.71 15.21 14.35
N LYS A 8 -73.52 15.74 14.05
CA LYS A 8 -72.70 15.35 12.89
C LYS A 8 -72.07 13.96 13.04
N TYR A 9 -71.64 13.60 14.25
CA TYR A 9 -70.93 12.35 14.53
C TYR A 9 -71.45 11.65 15.82
N PRO A 10 -72.69 11.12 15.82
CA PRO A 10 -73.31 10.55 17.00
C PRO A 10 -72.54 9.33 17.55
N ILE A 11 -72.65 9.11 18.87
CA ILE A 11 -71.98 8.01 19.57
C ILE A 11 -72.41 6.65 18.97
N GLY A 12 -71.44 5.77 18.73
CA GLY A 12 -71.62 4.49 18.05
C GLY A 12 -71.51 4.53 16.52
N SER A 13 -71.50 5.73 15.91
CA SER A 13 -71.24 5.90 14.47
C SER A 13 -69.78 5.63 14.10
N THR A 14 -69.56 5.41 12.81
CA THR A 14 -68.26 5.28 12.17
C THR A 14 -68.03 6.48 11.25
N PRO A 15 -67.15 7.44 11.59
CA PRO A 15 -66.88 8.57 10.73
C PRO A 15 -66.11 8.15 9.47
N ALA A 16 -66.07 9.02 8.46
CA ALA A 16 -65.19 8.86 7.30
C ALA A 16 -63.72 8.82 7.73
N ILE A 17 -62.89 8.12 6.96
CA ILE A 17 -61.45 7.96 7.21
C ILE A 17 -60.68 8.53 6.03
N HIS A 18 -59.81 9.49 6.30
CA HIS A 18 -58.89 10.08 5.34
C HIS A 18 -57.44 9.80 5.76
N TYR A 19 -56.58 9.51 4.79
CA TYR A 19 -55.18 9.17 5.02
C TYR A 19 -54.25 10.25 4.48
N LEU A 20 -53.23 10.64 5.26
CA LEU A 20 -52.23 11.64 4.90
C LEU A 20 -50.96 10.98 4.33
N PRO A 21 -50.73 10.96 2.99
CA PRO A 21 -49.70 10.11 2.39
C PRO A 21 -48.27 10.41 2.85
N TYR A 22 -47.99 11.67 3.19
CA TYR A 22 -46.68 12.08 3.70
C TYR A 22 -46.38 11.48 5.09
N LEU A 23 -47.39 11.31 5.97
CA LEU A 23 -47.21 10.66 7.27
C LEU A 23 -47.10 9.14 7.14
N ILE A 24 -47.77 8.52 6.15
CA ILE A 24 -47.53 7.11 5.78
C ILE A 24 -46.04 6.94 5.42
N PHE A 25 -45.51 7.77 4.52
CA PHE A 25 -44.10 7.72 4.12
C PHE A 25 -43.14 7.98 5.30
N ILE A 26 -43.42 8.98 6.14
CA ILE A 26 -42.59 9.28 7.33
C ILE A 26 -42.63 8.12 8.33
N SER A 27 -43.76 7.43 8.52
CA SER A 27 -43.85 6.24 9.40
C SER A 27 -42.93 5.10 8.92
N TYR A 28 -42.85 4.88 7.61
CA TYR A 28 -41.90 3.93 7.01
C TYR A 28 -40.44 4.36 7.21
N ILE A 29 -40.12 5.64 7.03
CA ILE A 29 -38.77 6.17 7.25
C ILE A 29 -38.35 6.05 8.73
N VAL A 30 -39.26 6.32 9.67
CA VAL A 30 -39.05 6.09 11.12
C VAL A 30 -38.77 4.61 11.39
N SER A 31 -39.55 3.71 10.79
CA SER A 31 -39.34 2.26 10.92
C SER A 31 -37.96 1.83 10.40
N LEU A 32 -37.57 2.37 9.25
CA LEU A 32 -36.30 2.13 8.56
C LEU A 32 -35.09 2.65 9.34
N ILE A 33 -35.19 3.83 9.98
CA ILE A 33 -34.13 4.37 10.85
C ILE A 33 -33.85 3.40 12.01
N GLY A 34 -34.89 2.94 12.71
CA GLY A 34 -34.76 1.93 13.77
C GLY A 34 -34.20 0.60 13.25
N ALA A 35 -34.52 0.21 12.02
CA ALA A 35 -34.11 -1.06 11.44
C ALA A 35 -32.64 -1.04 11.01
N ILE A 36 -32.18 0.07 10.42
CA ILE A 36 -30.76 0.30 10.11
C ILE A 36 -29.94 0.32 11.41
N THR A 37 -30.43 1.01 12.44
CA THR A 37 -29.77 1.07 13.76
C THR A 37 -29.67 -0.33 14.38
N THR A 38 -30.74 -1.12 14.33
CA THR A 38 -30.77 -2.51 14.81
C THR A 38 -29.78 -3.40 14.04
N VAL A 39 -29.75 -3.31 12.70
CA VAL A 39 -28.85 -4.12 11.86
C VAL A 39 -27.38 -3.73 12.04
N GLU A 40 -27.06 -2.44 12.23
CA GLU A 40 -25.70 -1.99 12.58
C GLU A 40 -25.26 -2.46 13.97
N LEU A 41 -26.14 -2.38 14.98
CA LEU A 41 -25.85 -2.87 16.33
C LEU A 41 -25.63 -4.40 16.35
N LEU A 42 -26.50 -5.16 15.69
CA LEU A 42 -26.42 -6.63 15.61
C LEU A 42 -25.20 -7.08 14.81
N HIS A 43 -24.82 -6.36 13.74
CA HIS A 43 -23.59 -6.58 12.98
C HIS A 43 -22.32 -6.25 13.80
N ARG A 44 -22.38 -5.28 14.71
CA ARG A 44 -21.22 -4.82 15.53
C ARG A 44 -21.16 -5.49 16.90
N ARG A 45 -21.87 -6.60 17.06
CA ARG A 45 -21.86 -7.44 18.26
C ARG A 45 -20.50 -8.17 18.39
N VAL A 46 -19.60 -7.58 19.15
CA VAL A 46 -18.26 -8.15 19.46
C VAL A 46 -18.33 -9.18 20.59
N ALA A 47 -19.28 -9.04 21.52
CA ALA A 47 -19.36 -9.90 22.70
C ALA A 47 -20.11 -11.21 22.42
N VAL A 48 -19.37 -12.29 22.20
CA VAL A 48 -19.94 -13.64 22.07
C VAL A 48 -20.51 -14.15 23.41
N SER A 49 -20.00 -13.69 24.56
CA SER A 49 -20.50 -14.09 25.89
C SER A 49 -20.43 -12.96 26.94
N GLY A 50 -20.97 -13.21 28.13
CA GLY A 50 -20.94 -12.32 29.30
C GLY A 50 -21.90 -11.12 29.25
N TRP A 51 -21.85 -10.27 30.29
CA TRP A 51 -22.76 -9.11 30.44
C TRP A 51 -22.76 -8.16 29.23
N ARG A 52 -21.59 -7.95 28.59
CA ARG A 52 -21.48 -7.10 27.39
C ARG A 52 -22.34 -7.60 26.23
N ASN A 53 -22.56 -8.92 26.12
CA ASN A 53 -23.50 -9.50 25.16
C ASN A 53 -24.95 -9.10 25.47
N LEU A 54 -25.37 -9.23 26.73
CA LEU A 54 -26.72 -8.89 27.17
C LEU A 54 -27.04 -7.41 26.88
N VAL A 55 -26.10 -6.51 27.16
CA VAL A 55 -26.23 -5.07 26.85
C VAL A 55 -26.35 -4.83 25.33
N GLN A 56 -25.58 -5.54 24.49
CA GLN A 56 -25.67 -5.40 23.03
C GLN A 56 -27.01 -5.92 22.48
N LEU A 57 -27.53 -7.05 22.99
CA LEU A 57 -28.84 -7.58 22.61
C LEU A 57 -29.99 -6.70 23.13
N ALA A 58 -29.88 -6.14 24.33
CA ALA A 58 -30.84 -5.17 24.86
C ALA A 58 -30.88 -3.89 24.00
N ALA A 59 -29.72 -3.36 23.59
CA ALA A 59 -29.65 -2.21 22.68
C ALA A 59 -30.32 -2.48 21.32
N CYS A 60 -30.14 -3.68 20.75
CA CYS A 60 -30.86 -4.09 19.53
C CYS A 60 -32.38 -4.13 19.77
N SER A 61 -32.81 -4.65 20.92
CA SER A 61 -34.23 -4.82 21.27
C SER A 61 -34.93 -3.49 21.53
N VAL A 62 -34.25 -2.54 22.18
CA VAL A 62 -34.72 -1.15 22.34
C VAL A 62 -34.79 -0.47 20.98
N SER A 63 -33.76 -0.59 20.14
CA SER A 63 -33.75 -0.01 18.79
C SER A 63 -34.92 -0.50 17.93
N PHE A 64 -35.17 -1.81 17.89
CA PHE A 64 -36.25 -2.36 17.07
C PHE A 64 -37.63 -2.16 17.70
N GLY A 65 -37.82 -2.54 18.97
CA GLY A 65 -39.10 -2.44 19.65
C GLY A 65 -39.59 -1.01 19.82
N LEU A 66 -38.71 -0.08 20.20
CA LEU A 66 -39.11 1.30 20.46
C LEU A 66 -39.12 2.15 19.18
N VAL A 67 -38.07 2.08 18.33
CA VAL A 67 -37.95 2.96 17.16
C VAL A 67 -38.57 2.33 15.91
N SER A 68 -38.27 1.08 15.58
CA SER A 68 -38.86 0.47 14.38
C SER A 68 -40.35 0.20 14.49
N ILE A 69 -40.83 -0.20 15.67
CA ILE A 69 -42.21 -0.64 15.91
C ILE A 69 -43.05 0.47 16.58
N TRP A 70 -42.77 0.83 17.84
CA TRP A 70 -43.62 1.76 18.60
C TRP A 70 -43.66 3.18 17.98
N CYS A 71 -42.52 3.77 17.62
CA CYS A 71 -42.49 5.09 16.98
C CYS A 71 -43.22 5.06 15.63
N MET A 72 -43.01 4.01 14.82
CA MET A 72 -43.71 3.81 13.55
C MET A 72 -45.23 3.78 13.75
N HIS A 73 -45.72 2.98 14.70
CA HIS A 73 -47.16 2.82 14.94
C HIS A 73 -47.85 4.14 15.29
N PHE A 74 -47.27 4.95 16.18
CA PHE A 74 -47.88 6.24 16.53
C PHE A 74 -47.74 7.31 15.44
N VAL A 75 -46.68 7.28 14.62
CA VAL A 75 -46.57 8.14 13.43
C VAL A 75 -47.57 7.73 12.34
N GLY A 76 -47.77 6.42 12.14
CA GLY A 76 -48.75 5.85 11.22
C GLY A 76 -50.19 6.19 11.63
N ASN A 77 -50.56 5.95 12.89
CA ASN A 77 -51.88 6.32 13.42
C ASN A 77 -52.15 7.84 13.34
N ARG A 78 -51.11 8.69 13.37
CA ARG A 78 -51.28 10.14 13.14
C ARG A 78 -51.55 10.53 11.68
N ALA A 79 -51.33 9.62 10.72
CA ALA A 79 -51.75 9.78 9.33
C ALA A 79 -53.24 9.49 9.10
N ILE A 80 -53.90 8.84 10.05
CA ILE A 80 -55.33 8.52 10.02
C ILE A 80 -56.09 9.72 10.57
N VAL A 81 -56.91 10.34 9.73
CA VAL A 81 -57.78 11.47 10.06
C VAL A 81 -59.23 10.98 10.03
N LEU A 82 -59.97 11.25 11.11
CA LEU A 82 -61.36 10.84 11.28
C LEU A 82 -62.30 12.03 11.09
N GLY A 83 -63.39 11.83 10.34
CA GLY A 83 -64.30 12.91 9.95
C GLY A 83 -63.59 13.97 9.11
N ASP A 84 -63.94 15.24 9.28
CA ASP A 84 -63.40 16.34 8.49
C ASP A 84 -62.13 16.95 9.16
N GLY A 85 -61.59 16.25 10.16
CA GLY A 85 -60.38 16.64 10.90
C GLY A 85 -60.63 17.30 12.25
N GLU A 86 -61.87 17.35 12.75
CA GLU A 86 -62.19 18.03 14.01
C GLU A 86 -61.46 17.43 15.22
N ASP A 87 -60.92 18.30 16.08
CA ASP A 87 -60.00 17.90 17.15
C ASP A 87 -60.63 16.98 18.20
N GLN A 88 -61.95 17.05 18.38
CA GLN A 88 -62.69 16.29 19.40
C GLN A 88 -62.89 14.81 19.03
N ILE A 89 -62.74 14.46 17.74
CA ILE A 89 -62.97 13.11 17.19
C ILE A 89 -61.70 12.43 16.64
N GLN A 90 -60.52 13.04 16.74
CA GLN A 90 -59.28 12.34 16.37
C GLN A 90 -58.90 11.29 17.43
N LEU A 91 -57.98 10.38 17.10
CA LEU A 91 -57.54 9.32 18.01
C LEU A 91 -56.72 9.88 19.19
N TYR A 92 -57.15 9.58 20.42
CA TYR A 92 -56.41 9.85 21.66
C TYR A 92 -56.16 8.57 22.43
N TYR A 93 -54.99 8.49 23.05
CA TYR A 93 -54.48 7.29 23.73
C TYR A 93 -54.21 7.58 25.20
N SER A 94 -54.51 6.58 26.04
CA SER A 94 -54.18 6.61 27.46
C SER A 94 -52.67 6.41 27.66
N ALA A 95 -52.08 7.14 28.60
CA ALA A 95 -50.64 7.08 28.88
C ALA A 95 -50.20 5.66 29.27
N THR A 96 -50.96 4.97 30.13
CA THR A 96 -50.65 3.62 30.62
C THR A 96 -50.49 2.61 29.47
N TYR A 97 -51.48 2.49 28.58
CA TYR A 97 -51.39 1.56 27.45
C TYR A 97 -50.34 2.00 26.42
N THR A 98 -50.12 3.32 26.25
CA THR A 98 -49.02 3.86 25.43
C THR A 98 -47.64 3.44 25.95
N THR A 99 -47.44 3.43 27.27
CA THR A 99 -46.19 2.98 27.92
C THR A 99 -46.04 1.46 27.90
N VAL A 100 -47.10 0.69 28.19
CA VAL A 100 -47.02 -0.78 28.15
C VAL A 100 -46.74 -1.28 26.73
N SER A 101 -47.38 -0.71 25.71
CA SER A 101 -47.09 -1.03 24.29
C SER A 101 -45.69 -0.57 23.82
N ALA A 102 -45.00 0.31 24.56
CA ALA A 102 -43.59 0.64 24.31
C ALA A 102 -42.64 -0.40 24.91
N ILE A 103 -42.93 -0.87 26.13
CA ILE A 103 -42.07 -1.79 26.89
C ILE A 103 -42.20 -3.23 26.39
N LEU A 104 -43.43 -3.68 26.10
CA LEU A 104 -43.72 -5.04 25.67
C LEU A 104 -42.87 -5.52 24.48
N PRO A 105 -42.77 -4.81 23.34
CA PRO A 105 -41.99 -5.30 22.21
C PRO A 105 -40.50 -5.42 22.53
N ILE A 106 -39.95 -4.51 23.35
CA ILE A 106 -38.56 -4.57 23.79
C ILE A 106 -38.29 -5.87 24.56
N ILE A 107 -39.20 -6.28 25.46
CA ILE A 107 -39.07 -7.52 26.23
C ILE A 107 -39.17 -8.76 25.33
N VAL A 108 -40.19 -8.82 24.46
CA VAL A 108 -40.44 -9.99 23.60
C VAL A 108 -39.31 -10.18 22.58
N ILE A 109 -38.80 -9.09 21.98
CA ILE A 109 -37.64 -9.12 21.06
C ILE A 109 -36.37 -9.52 21.81
N PHE A 110 -36.15 -9.01 23.03
CA PHE A 110 -34.97 -9.36 23.84
C PHE A 110 -34.95 -10.85 24.19
N ILE A 111 -36.08 -11.41 24.61
CA ILE A 111 -36.22 -12.86 24.86
C ILE A 111 -35.99 -13.64 23.57
N GLY A 112 -36.59 -13.24 22.45
CA GLY A 112 -36.40 -13.87 21.14
C GLY A 112 -34.92 -13.92 20.71
N LEU A 113 -34.20 -12.80 20.87
CA LEU A 113 -32.77 -12.69 20.55
C LEU A 113 -31.88 -13.48 21.52
N LEU A 114 -32.19 -13.50 22.83
CA LEU A 114 -31.46 -14.31 23.82
C LEU A 114 -31.60 -15.81 23.55
N VAL A 115 -32.83 -16.25 23.27
CA VAL A 115 -33.13 -17.65 22.95
C VAL A 115 -32.45 -18.05 21.65
N ALA A 116 -32.51 -17.21 20.62
CA ALA A 116 -31.82 -17.43 19.35
C ALA A 116 -30.29 -17.55 19.51
N ASP A 117 -29.68 -16.67 20.32
CA ASP A 117 -28.24 -16.69 20.65
C ASP A 117 -27.83 -17.93 21.46
N THR A 118 -28.70 -18.39 22.37
CA THR A 118 -28.47 -19.60 23.17
C THR A 118 -28.49 -20.85 22.30
N PHE A 119 -29.50 -21.01 21.44
CA PHE A 119 -29.55 -22.11 20.46
C PHE A 119 -28.40 -22.06 19.45
N TYR A 120 -27.94 -20.87 19.07
CA TYR A 120 -26.79 -20.70 18.16
C TYR A 120 -25.46 -21.17 18.77
N LYS A 121 -25.29 -21.05 20.09
CA LYS A 121 -24.09 -21.50 20.82
C LYS A 121 -24.07 -23.00 21.11
N GLY A 122 -25.24 -23.60 21.35
CA GLY A 122 -25.35 -24.97 21.83
C GLY A 122 -25.04 -26.08 20.81
N SER A 123 -25.01 -25.79 19.50
CA SER A 123 -24.77 -26.81 18.48
C SER A 123 -24.20 -26.25 17.18
N LYS A 124 -23.27 -26.99 16.55
CA LYS A 124 -22.71 -26.69 15.23
C LYS A 124 -23.62 -27.13 14.05
N GLY A 125 -24.79 -27.69 14.32
CA GLY A 125 -25.69 -28.26 13.32
C GLY A 125 -26.56 -27.24 12.57
N SER A 126 -26.64 -27.36 11.24
CA SER A 126 -27.48 -26.49 10.38
C SER A 126 -28.96 -26.47 10.79
N VAL A 127 -29.49 -27.60 11.29
CA VAL A 127 -30.90 -27.71 11.71
C VAL A 127 -31.20 -26.79 12.91
N THR A 128 -30.35 -26.79 13.94
CA THR A 128 -30.51 -25.93 15.12
C THR A 128 -30.47 -24.44 14.75
N ARG A 129 -29.67 -24.08 13.74
CA ARG A 129 -29.65 -22.72 13.19
C ARG A 129 -30.98 -22.31 12.55
N TYR A 130 -31.61 -23.18 11.76
CA TYR A 130 -32.93 -22.90 11.20
C TYR A 130 -34.03 -22.81 12.27
N ILE A 131 -33.98 -23.65 13.31
CA ILE A 131 -34.91 -23.56 14.45
C ILE A 131 -34.75 -22.23 15.19
N SER A 132 -33.51 -21.78 15.44
CA SER A 132 -33.20 -20.47 16.03
C SER A 132 -33.78 -19.31 15.20
N LEU A 133 -33.66 -19.37 13.86
CA LEU A 133 -34.26 -18.38 12.95
C LEU A 133 -35.79 -18.36 13.01
N ILE A 134 -36.42 -19.54 13.00
CA ILE A 134 -37.88 -19.70 13.07
C ILE A 134 -38.41 -19.10 14.38
N LEU A 135 -37.78 -19.41 15.50
CA LEU A 135 -38.19 -18.94 16.82
C LEU A 135 -37.96 -17.42 16.99
N CYS A 136 -36.83 -16.90 16.53
CA CYS A 136 -36.56 -15.45 16.50
C CYS A 136 -37.58 -14.70 15.63
N GLY A 137 -37.91 -15.25 14.45
CA GLY A 137 -38.91 -14.69 13.53
C GLY A 137 -40.32 -14.70 14.11
N LEU A 138 -40.72 -15.78 14.80
CA LEU A 138 -42.00 -15.88 15.51
C LEU A 138 -42.10 -14.88 16.65
N CYS A 139 -41.13 -14.82 17.57
CA CYS A 139 -41.13 -13.86 18.68
C CYS A 139 -41.17 -12.41 18.17
N THR A 140 -40.41 -12.11 17.12
CA THR A 140 -40.39 -10.76 16.53
C THR A 140 -41.71 -10.43 15.83
N GLY A 141 -42.26 -11.33 15.02
CA GLY A 141 -43.53 -11.14 14.32
C GLY A 141 -44.72 -10.99 15.28
N ALA A 142 -44.76 -11.81 16.34
CA ALA A 142 -45.71 -11.68 17.43
C ALA A 142 -45.57 -10.31 18.12
N SER A 143 -44.33 -9.90 18.46
CA SER A 143 -44.04 -8.60 19.05
C SER A 143 -44.54 -7.41 18.23
N VAL A 144 -44.44 -7.42 16.90
CA VAL A 144 -44.98 -6.33 16.06
C VAL A 144 -46.51 -6.30 16.13
N THR A 145 -47.12 -7.49 16.03
CA THR A 145 -48.57 -7.68 15.96
C THR A 145 -49.24 -7.29 17.28
N GLU A 146 -48.72 -7.80 18.40
CA GLU A 146 -49.20 -7.52 19.76
C GLU A 146 -49.06 -6.04 20.10
N MET A 147 -47.93 -5.40 19.75
CA MET A 147 -47.74 -3.96 19.94
C MET A 147 -48.82 -3.14 19.22
N HIS A 148 -49.15 -3.48 17.97
CA HIS A 148 -50.16 -2.74 17.21
C HIS A 148 -51.55 -2.84 17.85
N TYR A 149 -52.00 -4.05 18.21
CA TYR A 149 -53.33 -4.21 18.80
C TYR A 149 -53.41 -3.67 20.24
N LEU A 150 -52.34 -3.77 21.03
CA LEU A 150 -52.29 -3.20 22.37
C LEU A 150 -52.22 -1.66 22.36
N GLY A 151 -51.48 -1.08 21.40
CA GLY A 151 -51.45 0.36 21.16
C GLY A 151 -52.84 0.90 20.79
N ASN A 152 -53.53 0.21 19.86
CA ASN A 152 -54.90 0.54 19.48
C ASN A 152 -55.92 0.36 20.61
N TYR A 153 -55.82 -0.72 21.41
CA TYR A 153 -56.70 -0.93 22.57
C TYR A 153 -56.57 0.20 23.63
N GLY A 154 -55.45 0.92 23.62
CA GLY A 154 -55.23 2.07 24.49
C GLY A 154 -56.05 3.33 24.18
N THR A 155 -56.88 3.36 23.12
CA THR A 155 -57.65 4.56 22.76
C THR A 155 -58.77 4.89 23.75
N THR A 156 -58.89 6.16 24.13
CA THR A 156 -59.84 6.60 25.16
C THR A 156 -61.22 7.02 24.64
N ASN A 157 -61.35 7.27 23.33
CA ASN A 157 -62.55 7.85 22.72
C ASN A 157 -63.19 6.99 21.62
N TYR A 158 -62.59 5.84 21.29
CA TYR A 158 -63.06 4.91 20.26
C TYR A 158 -63.05 3.46 20.75
N VAL A 159 -64.05 2.69 20.33
CA VAL A 159 -63.98 1.23 20.30
C VAL A 159 -63.60 0.82 18.89
N LEU A 160 -62.36 0.32 18.72
CA LEU A 160 -61.92 -0.27 17.47
C LEU A 160 -62.46 -1.69 17.35
N LYS A 161 -63.00 -2.04 16.17
CA LYS A 161 -63.40 -3.40 15.81
C LYS A 161 -62.56 -3.87 14.62
N PRO A 162 -61.44 -4.58 14.87
CA PRO A 162 -60.65 -5.20 13.81
C PRO A 162 -61.35 -6.46 13.27
N ASP A 163 -61.30 -6.65 11.95
CA ASP A 163 -61.72 -7.88 11.27
C ASP A 163 -60.67 -8.99 11.46
N LEU A 164 -61.13 -10.18 11.86
CA LEU A 164 -60.31 -11.37 12.08
C LEU A 164 -59.50 -11.78 10.84
N ALA A 165 -60.04 -11.59 9.63
CA ALA A 165 -59.33 -11.87 8.39
C ALA A 165 -58.08 -11.00 8.23
N TYR A 166 -58.19 -9.71 8.57
CA TYR A 166 -57.08 -8.77 8.54
C TYR A 166 -56.10 -8.96 9.71
N ILE A 167 -56.58 -9.37 10.90
CA ILE A 167 -55.70 -9.79 12.01
C ILE A 167 -54.79 -10.95 11.56
N MET A 168 -55.39 -12.01 11.01
CA MET A 168 -54.64 -13.19 10.55
C MET A 168 -53.69 -12.86 9.40
N GLY A 169 -54.13 -12.02 8.45
CA GLY A 169 -53.28 -11.53 7.35
C GLY A 169 -52.08 -10.71 7.84
N ALA A 170 -52.33 -9.72 8.70
CA ALA A 170 -51.30 -8.85 9.27
C ALA A 170 -50.26 -9.65 10.09
N ALA A 171 -50.72 -10.54 10.96
CA ALA A 171 -49.85 -11.42 11.75
C ALA A 171 -48.98 -12.34 10.86
N THR A 172 -49.58 -12.90 9.80
CA THR A 172 -48.87 -13.76 8.83
C THR A 172 -47.80 -12.98 8.07
N ILE A 173 -48.11 -11.76 7.63
CA ILE A 173 -47.14 -10.85 6.97
C ILE A 173 -45.97 -10.55 7.91
N ALA A 174 -46.23 -10.20 9.17
CA ALA A 174 -45.18 -9.89 10.14
C ALA A 174 -44.26 -11.08 10.41
N VAL A 175 -44.81 -12.27 10.67
CA VAL A 175 -44.03 -13.48 10.94
C VAL A 175 -43.17 -13.87 9.73
N ILE A 176 -43.76 -13.96 8.53
CA ILE A 176 -43.03 -14.36 7.31
C ILE A 176 -41.94 -13.33 6.99
N ALA A 177 -42.23 -12.03 6.99
CA ALA A 177 -41.25 -11.01 6.66
C ALA A 177 -40.13 -10.89 7.71
N CYS A 178 -40.41 -11.13 9.00
CA CYS A 178 -39.37 -11.25 10.03
C CYS A 178 -38.50 -12.50 9.80
N MET A 179 -39.09 -13.66 9.55
CA MET A 179 -38.37 -14.91 9.22
C MET A 179 -37.47 -14.72 8.00
N THR A 180 -37.96 -14.11 6.91
CA THR A 180 -37.17 -13.80 5.71
C THR A 180 -36.03 -12.83 6.05
N SER A 181 -36.27 -11.80 6.85
CA SER A 181 -35.25 -10.81 7.22
C SER A 181 -34.10 -11.43 8.04
N PHE A 182 -34.42 -12.23 9.06
CA PHE A 182 -33.40 -12.97 9.81
C PHE A 182 -32.71 -14.05 8.94
N GLY A 183 -33.47 -14.74 8.08
CA GLY A 183 -32.94 -15.70 7.11
C GLY A 183 -31.91 -15.08 6.19
N LEU A 184 -32.19 -13.90 5.62
CA LEU A 184 -31.26 -13.12 4.79
C LEU A 184 -30.03 -12.66 5.60
N PHE A 185 -30.24 -12.10 6.80
CA PHE A 185 -29.16 -11.67 7.69
C PHE A 185 -28.17 -12.82 7.96
N PHE A 186 -28.67 -13.97 8.43
CA PHE A 186 -27.82 -15.12 8.77
C PHE A 186 -27.25 -15.82 7.54
N HIS A 187 -28.02 -16.02 6.46
CA HIS A 187 -27.50 -16.62 5.22
C HIS A 187 -26.31 -15.80 4.68
N TRP A 188 -26.42 -14.47 4.73
CA TRP A 188 -25.36 -13.61 4.24
C TRP A 188 -24.21 -13.35 5.22
N THR A 189 -24.41 -13.48 6.54
CA THR A 189 -23.41 -13.14 7.59
C THR A 189 -21.99 -13.64 7.28
N GLY A 190 -21.83 -14.89 6.79
CA GLY A 190 -20.53 -15.48 6.45
C GLY A 190 -19.85 -14.93 5.19
N ARG A 191 -20.46 -13.99 4.47
CA ARG A 191 -19.99 -13.39 3.20
C ARG A 191 -20.07 -11.86 3.21
N TRP A 192 -19.95 -11.21 4.39
CA TRP A 192 -20.59 -9.92 4.62
C TRP A 192 -19.83 -8.76 5.26
N VAL A 193 -18.70 -9.00 5.94
CA VAL A 193 -18.11 -8.08 6.95
C VAL A 193 -17.88 -6.62 6.49
N ASN A 194 -17.86 -6.36 5.18
CA ASN A 194 -17.72 -5.01 4.62
C ASN A 194 -18.78 -4.54 3.59
N ASN A 195 -19.84 -5.30 3.27
CA ASN A 195 -20.82 -4.83 2.27
C ASN A 195 -21.97 -4.02 2.90
N THR A 196 -21.93 -2.69 2.73
CA THR A 196 -22.97 -1.75 3.20
C THR A 196 -24.32 -1.97 2.55
N TRP A 197 -24.37 -2.22 1.23
CA TRP A 197 -25.60 -2.32 0.44
C TRP A 197 -26.54 -3.40 0.96
N ARG A 198 -26.02 -4.62 1.17
CA ARG A 198 -26.83 -5.76 1.62
C ARG A 198 -27.39 -5.56 3.03
N ARG A 199 -26.74 -4.76 3.89
CA ARG A 199 -27.24 -4.41 5.23
C ARG A 199 -28.45 -3.47 5.13
N MET A 200 -28.42 -2.52 4.20
CA MET A 200 -29.60 -1.71 3.87
C MET A 200 -30.75 -2.58 3.36
N THR A 201 -30.48 -3.60 2.54
CA THR A 201 -31.52 -4.54 2.06
C THR A 201 -32.26 -5.23 3.22
N VAL A 202 -31.55 -5.75 4.22
CA VAL A 202 -32.18 -6.38 5.39
C VAL A 202 -32.98 -5.37 6.22
N ALA A 203 -32.45 -4.15 6.43
CA ALA A 203 -33.16 -3.11 7.15
C ALA A 203 -34.45 -2.66 6.43
N CYS A 204 -34.44 -2.57 5.10
CA CYS A 204 -35.63 -2.30 4.30
C CYS A 204 -36.68 -3.41 4.44
N PHE A 205 -36.30 -4.69 4.38
CA PHE A 205 -37.26 -5.79 4.59
C PHE A 205 -37.90 -5.77 5.98
N LEU A 206 -37.15 -5.43 7.04
CA LEU A 206 -37.70 -5.24 8.38
C LEU A 206 -38.65 -4.03 8.47
N ALA A 207 -38.32 -2.90 7.84
CA ALA A 207 -39.18 -1.72 7.81
C ALA A 207 -40.49 -1.97 7.02
N VAL A 208 -40.40 -2.73 5.92
CA VAL A 208 -41.56 -3.20 5.14
C VAL A 208 -42.40 -4.19 5.95
N ALA A 209 -41.78 -5.08 6.74
CA ALA A 209 -42.50 -6.02 7.61
C ALA A 209 -43.41 -5.30 8.61
N VAL A 210 -42.86 -4.30 9.33
CA VAL A 210 -43.61 -3.52 10.31
C VAL A 210 -44.69 -2.67 9.64
N SER A 211 -44.30 -1.95 8.58
CA SER A 211 -45.21 -1.02 7.90
C SER A 211 -46.35 -1.74 7.18
N GLY A 212 -46.05 -2.86 6.49
CA GLY A 212 -47.05 -3.70 5.82
C GLY A 212 -48.07 -4.25 6.81
N MET A 213 -47.62 -4.85 7.92
CA MET A 213 -48.51 -5.33 8.98
C MET A 213 -49.40 -4.20 9.51
N HIS A 214 -48.82 -3.05 9.87
CA HIS A 214 -49.56 -1.92 10.41
C HIS A 214 -50.66 -1.44 9.46
N TRP A 215 -50.36 -1.26 8.16
CA TRP A 215 -51.34 -0.77 7.19
C TRP A 215 -52.40 -1.82 6.81
N THR A 216 -52.05 -3.11 6.78
CA THR A 216 -53.05 -4.19 6.65
C THR A 216 -53.99 -4.21 7.86
N ALA A 217 -53.47 -4.13 9.08
CA ALA A 217 -54.28 -4.12 10.29
C ALA A 217 -55.18 -2.87 10.40
N ALA A 218 -54.66 -1.69 10.05
CA ALA A 218 -55.43 -0.44 10.03
C ALA A 218 -56.57 -0.47 8.99
N ALA A 219 -56.31 -0.98 7.78
CA ALA A 219 -57.33 -1.11 6.73
C ALA A 219 -58.49 -2.05 7.13
N GLY A 220 -58.20 -3.08 7.93
CA GLY A 220 -59.20 -4.00 8.47
C GLY A 220 -59.91 -3.54 9.75
N THR A 221 -59.76 -2.27 10.16
CA THR A 221 -60.25 -1.80 11.47
C THR A 221 -61.37 -0.78 11.36
N SER A 222 -62.52 -1.07 11.96
CA SER A 222 -63.66 -0.15 12.06
C SER A 222 -63.60 0.69 13.34
N TYR A 223 -63.68 2.01 13.21
CA TYR A 223 -63.56 2.97 14.31
C TYR A 223 -64.95 3.44 14.77
N LYS A 224 -65.45 2.96 15.91
CA LYS A 224 -66.74 3.40 16.49
C LYS A 224 -66.56 4.42 17.61
N ILE A 225 -67.21 5.57 17.50
CA ILE A 225 -67.14 6.65 18.49
C ILE A 225 -67.71 6.16 19.83
N GLN A 226 -66.95 6.31 20.91
CA GLN A 226 -67.39 6.03 22.28
C GLN A 226 -67.64 7.33 23.08
N GLY A 227 -66.92 8.40 22.75
CA GLY A 227 -67.08 9.72 23.35
C GLY A 227 -66.23 10.78 22.65
N TYR A 228 -66.30 12.03 23.11
CA TYR A 228 -65.56 13.16 22.53
C TYR A 228 -64.42 13.58 23.45
N HIS A 229 -63.28 14.00 22.88
CA HIS A 229 -62.16 14.50 23.67
C HIS A 229 -62.40 15.94 24.13
N ASN A 230 -62.37 16.16 25.44
CA ASN A 230 -62.61 17.47 26.08
C ASN A 230 -61.31 18.19 26.53
N GLY A 231 -60.14 17.74 26.06
CA GLY A 231 -58.84 18.37 26.32
C GLY A 231 -58.27 19.11 25.09
N PRO A 232 -57.10 19.76 25.22
CA PRO A 232 -56.47 20.48 24.13
C PRO A 232 -55.93 19.52 23.05
N GLY A 233 -56.22 19.80 21.77
CA GLY A 233 -55.88 18.94 20.62
C GLY A 233 -54.41 18.54 20.52
N ASN A 234 -53.52 19.36 21.09
CA ASN A 234 -52.08 19.09 21.22
C ASN A 234 -51.73 17.78 21.95
N ALA A 235 -52.63 17.19 22.75
CA ALA A 235 -52.36 15.91 23.42
C ALA A 235 -51.98 14.79 22.44
N ARG A 236 -52.54 14.76 21.21
CA ARG A 236 -52.16 13.76 20.18
C ARG A 236 -50.77 13.99 19.57
N ASN A 237 -50.19 15.17 19.78
CA ASN A 237 -48.85 15.50 19.26
C ASN A 237 -47.73 15.02 20.21
N VAL A 238 -48.04 14.68 21.45
CA VAL A 238 -47.05 14.19 22.44
C VAL A 238 -46.36 12.92 21.95
N ASN A 239 -47.12 11.88 21.55
CA ASN A 239 -46.54 10.63 21.04
C ASN A 239 -45.73 10.85 19.75
N LEU A 240 -46.14 11.80 18.90
CA LEU A 240 -45.43 12.17 17.67
C LEU A 240 -44.09 12.87 17.98
N ILE A 241 -44.06 13.79 18.95
CA ILE A 241 -42.83 14.46 19.40
C ILE A 241 -41.85 13.44 20.00
N ILE A 242 -42.34 12.54 20.87
CA ILE A 242 -41.53 11.47 21.45
C ILE A 242 -40.95 10.56 20.34
N ALA A 243 -41.77 10.17 19.36
CA ALA A 243 -41.33 9.36 18.23
C ALA A 243 -40.24 10.05 17.38
N VAL A 244 -40.37 11.36 17.13
CA VAL A 244 -39.35 12.16 16.43
C VAL A 244 -38.06 12.25 17.24
N CYS A 245 -38.13 12.54 18.55
CA CYS A 245 -36.95 12.62 19.42
C CYS A 245 -36.17 11.29 19.48
N LEU A 246 -36.88 10.16 19.59
CA LEU A 246 -36.28 8.82 19.61
C LEU A 246 -35.67 8.45 18.24
N SER A 247 -36.33 8.83 17.14
CA SER A 247 -35.79 8.64 15.78
C SER A 247 -34.51 9.46 15.54
N LEU A 248 -34.47 10.71 16.01
CA LEU A 248 -33.28 11.56 15.94
C LEU A 248 -32.12 11.00 16.78
N ALA A 249 -32.40 10.45 17.97
CA ALA A 249 -31.40 9.77 18.79
C ALA A 249 -30.83 8.53 18.09
N ALA A 250 -31.69 7.70 17.46
CA ALA A 250 -31.26 6.55 16.66
C ALA A 250 -30.39 6.95 15.46
N CYS A 251 -30.77 8.00 14.73
CA CYS A 251 -29.94 8.61 13.68
C CYS A 251 -28.56 9.05 14.22
N GLY A 252 -28.51 9.69 15.39
CA GLY A 252 -27.26 10.09 16.04
C GLY A 252 -26.35 8.90 16.37
N VAL A 253 -26.90 7.81 16.90
CA VAL A 253 -26.17 6.56 17.16
C VAL A 253 -25.66 5.94 15.85
N CYS A 254 -26.49 5.87 14.81
CA CYS A 254 -26.09 5.41 13.48
C CYS A 254 -24.94 6.23 12.90
N PHE A 255 -25.02 7.57 12.97
CA PHE A 255 -23.98 8.47 12.49
C PHE A 255 -22.67 8.30 13.27
N ALA A 256 -22.73 8.18 14.61
CA ALA A 256 -21.55 7.93 15.44
C ALA A 256 -20.88 6.58 15.09
N LEU A 257 -21.66 5.51 14.94
CA LEU A 257 -21.16 4.19 14.51
C LEU A 257 -20.56 4.23 13.09
N GLY A 258 -21.15 5.01 12.19
CA GLY A 258 -20.61 5.27 10.84
C GLY A 258 -19.28 6.02 10.90
N PHE A 259 -19.21 7.12 11.64
CA PHE A 259 -18.02 7.95 11.82
C PHE A 259 -16.86 7.17 12.46
N LEU A 260 -17.13 6.37 13.49
CA LEU A 260 -16.12 5.50 14.11
C LEU A 260 -15.53 4.50 13.11
N LYS A 261 -16.37 3.81 12.32
CA LYS A 261 -15.90 2.90 11.26
C LYS A 261 -15.12 3.65 10.17
N GLN A 262 -15.54 4.85 9.81
CA GLN A 262 -14.82 5.68 8.82
C GLN A 262 -13.45 6.15 9.35
N ARG A 263 -13.34 6.46 10.65
CA ARG A 263 -12.07 6.81 11.31
C ARG A 263 -11.12 5.63 11.40
N GLU A 264 -11.64 4.44 11.67
CA GLU A 264 -10.89 3.18 11.68
C GLU A 264 -10.40 2.80 10.28
N ASN A 265 -11.29 2.80 9.28
CA ASN A 265 -10.94 2.57 7.89
C ASN A 265 -9.91 3.58 7.35
N ARG A 266 -9.93 4.84 7.79
CA ARG A 266 -8.88 5.83 7.49
C ARG A 266 -7.54 5.39 8.09
N LYS A 267 -7.46 5.12 9.40
CA LYS A 267 -6.22 4.64 10.05
C LYS A 267 -5.63 3.38 9.39
N LEU A 268 -6.48 2.46 8.92
CA LEU A 268 -6.05 1.25 8.21
C LEU A 268 -5.52 1.54 6.80
N ARG A 269 -6.06 2.56 6.10
CA ARG A 269 -5.53 3.06 4.83
C ARG A 269 -4.23 3.84 5.01
N ASP A 270 -4.12 4.65 6.06
CA ASP A 270 -2.90 5.41 6.37
C ASP A 270 -1.72 4.47 6.67
N ARG A 271 -2.00 3.31 7.28
CA ARG A 271 -1.04 2.20 7.47
C ARG A 271 -0.75 1.37 6.22
N ALA A 272 -1.48 1.58 5.12
CA ALA A 272 -1.26 0.90 3.84
C ALA A 272 -0.20 1.59 2.95
N GLN A 273 0.52 2.56 3.51
CA GLN A 273 1.47 3.45 2.82
C GLN A 273 2.77 3.56 3.63
N GLN A 274 3.37 2.43 4.00
CA GLN A 274 4.69 2.40 4.65
C GLN A 274 5.72 1.79 3.71
N VAL A 275 6.89 2.42 3.64
CA VAL A 275 8.09 1.80 3.04
C VAL A 275 9.03 1.39 4.17
N VAL A 276 9.45 0.13 4.15
CA VAL A 276 10.34 -0.46 5.16
C VAL A 276 11.67 -0.82 4.51
N LEU A 277 12.77 -0.52 5.19
CA LEU A 277 14.08 -1.09 4.89
C LEU A 277 14.29 -2.31 5.79
N ALA A 278 14.59 -3.46 5.21
CA ALA A 278 14.97 -4.67 5.93
C ALA A 278 16.35 -5.15 5.51
N VAL A 279 17.06 -5.83 6.41
CA VAL A 279 18.40 -6.39 6.15
C VAL A 279 18.34 -7.90 6.29
N ALA A 280 18.38 -8.60 5.16
CA ALA A 280 18.45 -10.06 5.09
C ALA A 280 19.93 -10.49 5.09
N THR A 281 20.46 -10.73 6.29
CA THR A 281 21.80 -11.31 6.48
C THR A 281 21.71 -12.82 6.57
N PHE A 282 22.50 -13.52 5.75
CA PHE A 282 22.60 -14.98 5.71
C PHE A 282 23.98 -15.44 6.19
N ASP A 283 24.04 -16.56 6.90
CA ASP A 283 25.31 -17.17 7.30
C ASP A 283 25.90 -18.13 6.25
N SER A 284 26.95 -18.85 6.62
CA SER A 284 27.58 -19.88 5.80
C SER A 284 26.68 -21.11 5.52
N GLN A 285 25.58 -21.29 6.28
CA GLN A 285 24.66 -22.42 6.23
C GLN A 285 23.29 -22.07 5.61
N GLY A 286 23.09 -20.84 5.12
CA GLY A 286 21.81 -20.36 4.56
C GLY A 286 20.77 -19.99 5.61
N ARG A 287 21.13 -19.96 6.91
CA ARG A 287 20.25 -19.49 7.98
C ARG A 287 20.17 -17.97 7.94
N VAL A 288 19.00 -17.42 8.31
CA VAL A 288 18.75 -15.98 8.26
C VAL A 288 18.85 -15.35 9.65
N LEU A 289 19.46 -14.16 9.70
CA LEU A 289 19.56 -13.32 10.89
C LEU A 289 18.18 -12.80 11.31
N VAL A 290 17.78 -13.10 12.54
CA VAL A 290 16.57 -12.58 13.18
C VAL A 290 16.87 -11.96 14.54
N ASN A 291 16.08 -10.96 14.92
CA ASN A 291 15.99 -10.48 16.30
C ASN A 291 15.25 -11.52 17.17
N GLN A 292 15.27 -11.37 18.49
CA GLN A 292 14.70 -12.31 19.48
C GLN A 292 13.21 -12.66 19.23
N GLY A 293 12.45 -11.76 18.59
CA GLY A 293 11.06 -11.98 18.16
C GLY A 293 10.87 -12.75 16.85
N GLY A 294 11.93 -13.31 16.23
CA GLY A 294 11.84 -14.07 14.98
C GLY A 294 11.61 -13.22 13.73
N LEU A 295 11.99 -11.94 13.75
CA LEU A 295 11.82 -10.97 12.66
C LEU A 295 13.18 -10.49 12.14
N LEU A 296 13.26 -10.16 10.84
CA LEU A 296 14.46 -9.55 10.27
C LEU A 296 14.76 -8.18 10.92
N PRO A 297 16.05 -7.78 11.05
CA PRO A 297 16.42 -6.40 11.34
C PRO A 297 15.83 -5.45 10.28
N CYS A 298 15.05 -4.46 10.71
CA CYS A 298 14.33 -3.56 9.83
C CYS A 298 13.93 -2.25 10.51
N GLN A 299 13.70 -1.21 9.70
CA GLN A 299 13.23 0.10 10.15
C GLN A 299 12.32 0.71 9.07
N THR A 300 11.27 1.40 9.50
CA THR A 300 10.38 2.13 8.57
C THR A 300 11.11 3.36 8.03
N ILE A 301 11.27 3.46 6.71
CA ILE A 301 11.80 4.67 6.05
C ILE A 301 10.77 5.79 6.23
N THR A 302 9.56 5.64 5.67
CA THR A 302 8.48 6.63 5.83
C THR A 302 7.19 5.99 6.36
N ARG A 303 6.58 6.68 7.33
CA ARG A 303 5.26 6.34 7.89
C ARG A 303 4.09 6.85 7.03
N ARG A 304 4.35 7.66 5.99
CA ARG A 304 3.38 8.21 5.03
C ARG A 304 4.00 8.27 3.63
N PHE A 305 3.99 7.14 2.93
CA PHE A 305 4.43 7.08 1.55
C PHE A 305 3.40 7.68 0.60
N HIS A 306 3.61 8.94 0.21
CA HIS A 306 2.77 9.60 -0.78
C HIS A 306 3.16 9.13 -2.20
N GLN A 307 2.68 7.96 -2.59
CA GLN A 307 2.78 7.43 -3.96
C GLN A 307 2.21 8.38 -5.03
N ARG A 308 1.39 9.37 -4.64
CA ARG A 308 0.86 10.45 -5.48
C ARG A 308 1.81 11.64 -5.68
N THR A 309 2.96 11.65 -5.02
CA THR A 309 4.01 12.68 -5.13
C THR A 309 5.19 12.17 -5.98
N PHE A 310 5.13 10.92 -6.42
CA PHE A 310 5.88 10.44 -7.58
C PHE A 310 4.94 10.45 -8.79
N ASP A 311 5.44 10.85 -9.94
CA ASP A 311 4.67 10.89 -11.20
C ASP A 311 4.51 9.50 -11.85
N GLU A 312 5.24 8.49 -11.36
CA GLU A 312 5.14 7.08 -11.73
C GLU A 312 5.21 6.17 -10.49
N ASP A 313 4.72 4.93 -10.60
CA ASP A 313 4.75 3.96 -9.49
C ASP A 313 6.20 3.63 -9.07
N PHE A 314 6.49 3.64 -7.76
CA PHE A 314 7.82 3.30 -7.25
C PHE A 314 8.13 1.81 -7.46
N ASN A 315 8.94 1.53 -8.49
CA ASN A 315 9.34 0.20 -8.95
C ASN A 315 10.81 0.23 -9.47
N ILE A 316 11.33 -0.89 -9.97
CA ILE A 316 12.74 -1.00 -10.43
C ILE A 316 13.13 -0.05 -11.59
N ALA A 317 12.17 0.43 -12.38
CA ALA A 317 12.39 1.44 -13.42
C ALA A 317 12.53 2.88 -12.88
N HIS A 318 12.12 3.13 -11.62
CA HIS A 318 12.01 4.47 -11.05
C HIS A 318 13.41 5.05 -10.71
N PRO A 319 13.72 6.32 -11.08
CA PRO A 319 15.05 6.90 -10.89
C PRO A 319 15.58 6.84 -9.44
N VAL A 320 14.71 7.10 -8.45
CA VAL A 320 15.09 7.01 -7.03
C VAL A 320 15.47 5.58 -6.62
N PHE A 321 14.84 4.54 -7.17
CA PHE A 321 15.24 3.15 -6.90
C PHE A 321 16.61 2.85 -7.53
N GLN A 322 16.85 3.30 -8.76
CA GLN A 322 18.14 3.15 -9.44
C GLN A 322 19.27 3.88 -8.72
N TRP A 323 19.02 5.07 -8.19
CA TRP A 323 19.94 5.80 -7.33
C TRP A 323 20.24 5.02 -6.03
N ILE A 324 19.21 4.56 -5.30
CA ILE A 324 19.37 3.74 -4.09
C ILE A 324 20.18 2.46 -4.40
N PHE A 325 19.90 1.82 -5.54
CA PHE A 325 20.57 0.60 -5.99
C PHE A 325 22.07 0.81 -6.24
N ARG A 326 22.48 1.93 -6.87
CA ARG A 326 23.89 2.31 -7.03
C ARG A 326 24.55 2.59 -5.68
N VAL A 327 23.95 3.48 -4.87
CA VAL A 327 24.49 3.89 -3.56
C VAL A 327 24.69 2.69 -2.63
N SER A 328 23.75 1.74 -2.62
CA SER A 328 23.84 0.52 -1.79
C SER A 328 25.04 -0.39 -2.09
N ARG A 329 25.67 -0.24 -3.26
CA ARG A 329 26.87 -0.98 -3.70
C ARG A 329 28.17 -0.19 -3.52
N HIS A 330 28.08 1.10 -3.23
CA HIS A 330 29.24 1.95 -2.99
C HIS A 330 28.96 3.08 -1.99
N TRP A 331 28.69 2.70 -0.73
CA TRP A 331 28.34 3.62 0.35
C TRP A 331 29.35 4.75 0.60
N ASN A 332 30.63 4.57 0.24
CA ASN A 332 31.69 5.58 0.42
C ASN A 332 31.34 6.93 -0.20
N GLY A 333 30.61 6.95 -1.32
CA GLY A 333 30.20 8.19 -1.99
C GLY A 333 29.10 8.97 -1.27
N ILE A 334 28.65 8.54 -0.08
CA ILE A 334 27.59 9.21 0.67
C ILE A 334 27.77 9.23 2.20
N VAL A 335 28.67 8.43 2.80
CA VAL A 335 28.79 8.32 4.28
C VAL A 335 28.92 9.69 4.97
N ASP A 336 29.77 10.55 4.42
CA ASP A 336 30.11 11.86 4.99
C ASP A 336 28.96 12.88 4.93
N LEU A 337 27.97 12.65 4.07
CA LEU A 337 26.76 13.50 3.95
C LEU A 337 25.67 13.12 4.98
N ILE A 338 25.66 11.88 5.47
CA ILE A 338 24.59 11.34 6.34
C ILE A 338 24.37 12.15 7.63
N PRO A 339 25.39 12.70 8.32
CA PRO A 339 25.17 13.58 9.47
C PRO A 339 24.31 14.80 9.11
N SER A 340 24.66 15.50 8.02
CA SER A 340 23.95 16.70 7.60
C SER A 340 22.56 16.40 7.03
N MET A 341 22.39 15.27 6.35
CA MET A 341 21.06 14.74 5.97
C MET A 341 20.17 14.50 7.20
N ARG A 342 20.71 13.93 8.28
CA ARG A 342 19.96 13.72 9.54
C ARG A 342 19.53 15.06 10.14
N ASP A 343 20.42 16.04 10.18
CA ASP A 343 20.11 17.39 10.70
C ASP A 343 19.05 18.10 9.85
N HIS A 344 19.11 17.99 8.52
CA HIS A 344 18.10 18.54 7.61
C HIS A 344 16.71 17.91 7.80
N LEU A 345 16.64 16.58 7.95
CA LEU A 345 15.39 15.87 8.21
C LEU A 345 14.80 16.15 9.61
N LEU A 346 15.65 16.36 10.61
CA LEU A 346 15.23 16.80 11.95
C LEU A 346 14.70 18.24 11.93
N ALA A 347 15.35 19.15 11.20
CA ALA A 347 14.90 20.54 11.03
C ALA A 347 13.58 20.64 10.25
N THR A 348 13.36 19.76 9.27
CA THR A 348 12.10 19.66 8.51
C THR A 348 10.99 18.99 9.32
N GLY A 349 11.34 18.12 10.27
CA GLY A 349 10.42 17.42 11.16
C GLY A 349 9.90 16.07 10.61
N ASP A 350 10.48 15.57 9.52
CA ASP A 350 10.19 14.24 8.97
C ASP A 350 10.84 13.12 9.80
N LEU A 351 11.97 13.40 10.46
CA LEU A 351 12.48 12.59 11.57
C LEU A 351 11.97 13.14 12.91
N GLN A 352 11.38 12.26 13.73
CA GLN A 352 11.08 12.54 15.14
C GLN A 352 12.09 11.81 16.04
N PRO A 353 12.76 12.48 16.99
CA PRO A 353 13.55 11.81 18.01
C PRO A 353 12.66 10.96 18.92
N ASN A 354 13.15 9.77 19.31
CA ASN A 354 12.38 8.74 19.99
C ASN A 354 11.77 9.21 21.33
N THR A 355 10.48 9.55 21.32
CA THR A 355 9.65 9.85 22.49
C THR A 355 8.24 9.25 22.33
N PRO A 356 7.59 8.77 23.41
CA PRO A 356 6.33 8.04 23.31
C PRO A 356 5.10 8.94 23.21
N ILE A 357 4.35 8.80 22.10
CA ILE A 357 2.89 8.95 21.98
C ILE A 357 2.23 10.10 22.79
N MET A 358 2.48 11.37 22.45
CA MET A 358 1.52 12.44 22.80
C MET A 358 1.63 13.69 21.90
N SER A 359 0.48 14.11 21.34
CA SER A 359 0.30 15.28 20.45
C SER A 359 1.15 15.31 19.15
N GLY A 360 0.73 15.98 18.09
CA GLY A 360 -0.55 16.66 17.80
C GLY A 360 -0.74 16.79 16.28
N SER A 361 -1.90 17.26 15.83
CA SER A 361 -2.16 17.38 14.38
C SER A 361 -1.39 18.56 13.78
N ARG A 362 -0.23 18.29 13.16
CA ARG A 362 0.34 19.18 12.14
C ARG A 362 -0.11 18.73 10.75
N SER A 363 -0.97 19.54 10.15
CA SER A 363 -1.15 19.58 8.70
C SER A 363 0.07 20.25 8.09
N SER A 364 0.84 19.53 7.25
CA SER A 364 1.78 20.21 6.36
C SER A 364 0.98 21.04 5.36
N MET A 365 1.47 22.24 5.07
CA MET A 365 0.81 23.28 4.29
C MET A 365 1.75 23.64 3.13
N GLY A 366 1.21 23.73 1.91
CA GLY A 366 1.99 23.85 0.69
C GLY A 366 1.81 22.63 -0.21
N PHE A 367 1.52 22.90 -1.49
CA PHE A 367 1.35 21.90 -2.54
C PHE A 367 2.31 22.31 -3.66
N GLU A 368 3.60 22.02 -3.49
CA GLU A 368 4.68 22.37 -4.42
C GLU A 368 5.88 21.41 -4.23
N ASP A 369 6.67 21.23 -5.30
CA ASP A 369 7.85 20.36 -5.42
C ASP A 369 7.74 18.85 -5.09
N ASN A 370 7.34 18.05 -6.08
CA ASN A 370 7.67 16.61 -6.17
C ASN A 370 9.20 16.38 -6.03
N THR A 371 10.00 17.33 -6.56
CA THR A 371 11.47 17.35 -6.55
C THR A 371 12.03 17.20 -5.14
N ASN A 372 11.54 18.02 -4.20
CA ASN A 372 12.02 18.02 -2.81
C ASN A 372 11.70 16.70 -2.11
N TYR A 373 10.48 16.16 -2.29
CA TYR A 373 10.11 14.85 -1.73
C TYR A 373 11.01 13.71 -2.24
N SER A 374 11.47 13.78 -3.51
CA SER A 374 12.43 12.81 -4.06
C SER A 374 13.80 12.85 -3.37
N ALA A 375 14.26 14.03 -2.93
CA ALA A 375 15.50 14.21 -2.18
C ALA A 375 15.31 13.77 -0.72
N THR A 376 14.26 14.26 -0.04
CA THR A 376 13.90 13.87 1.33
C THR A 376 13.78 12.34 1.49
N PHE A 377 13.20 11.63 0.51
CA PHE A 377 13.13 10.16 0.55
C PHE A 377 14.51 9.49 0.43
N ARG A 378 15.45 10.06 -0.32
CA ARG A 378 16.83 9.57 -0.46
C ARG A 378 17.64 9.79 0.81
N GLU A 379 17.55 10.98 1.40
CA GLU A 379 18.13 11.29 2.72
C GLU A 379 17.59 10.32 3.78
N LEU A 380 16.26 10.11 3.80
CA LEU A 380 15.57 9.27 4.77
C LEU A 380 15.93 7.80 4.61
N PHE A 381 16.16 7.31 3.38
CA PHE A 381 16.75 5.99 3.13
C PHE A 381 18.17 5.89 3.72
N CYS A 382 19.05 6.86 3.44
CA CYS A 382 20.44 6.82 3.91
C CYS A 382 20.56 6.89 5.43
N VAL A 383 19.77 7.74 6.10
CA VAL A 383 19.71 7.79 7.57
C VAL A 383 19.12 6.49 8.14
N THR A 384 18.06 5.94 7.54
CA THR A 384 17.49 4.64 7.96
C THR A 384 18.50 3.49 7.83
N ALA A 385 19.26 3.45 6.73
CA ALA A 385 20.31 2.45 6.55
C ALA A 385 21.42 2.58 7.60
N HIS A 386 21.86 3.82 7.89
CA HIS A 386 22.85 4.08 8.94
C HIS A 386 22.32 3.72 10.34
N ASP A 387 21.05 3.99 10.65
CA ASP A 387 20.43 3.62 11.93
C ASP A 387 20.39 2.09 12.12
N ILE A 388 20.03 1.33 11.06
CA ILE A 388 20.08 -0.15 11.10
C ILE A 388 21.53 -0.64 11.25
N ALA A 389 22.49 -0.08 10.50
CA ALA A 389 23.90 -0.43 10.64
C ALA A 389 24.40 -0.20 12.07
N ARG A 390 24.03 0.93 12.69
CA ARG A 390 24.32 1.21 14.10
C ARG A 390 23.67 0.20 15.05
N SER A 391 22.44 -0.25 14.78
CA SER A 391 21.77 -1.29 15.61
C SER A 391 22.40 -2.68 15.49
N LEU A 392 23.07 -2.97 14.38
CA LEU A 392 23.81 -4.21 14.12
C LEU A 392 25.30 -4.10 14.52
N GLU A 393 25.71 -2.94 15.06
CA GLU A 393 27.11 -2.57 15.30
C GLU A 393 28.01 -2.81 14.08
N THR A 394 27.51 -2.57 12.87
CA THR A 394 28.26 -2.69 11.60
C THR A 394 28.59 -1.31 11.02
N ARG A 395 29.66 -1.24 10.22
CA ARG A 395 29.85 -0.07 9.33
C ARG A 395 28.76 -0.12 8.26
N LEU A 396 28.30 1.04 7.80
CA LEU A 396 27.31 1.11 6.71
C LEU A 396 27.79 0.43 5.42
N GLN A 397 29.11 0.47 5.16
CA GLN A 397 29.79 -0.26 4.08
C GLN A 397 29.51 -1.78 4.12
N ASP A 398 29.39 -2.37 5.31
CA ASP A 398 29.20 -3.80 5.53
C ASP A 398 27.72 -4.18 5.75
N LEU A 399 26.77 -3.28 5.45
CA LEU A 399 25.34 -3.51 5.67
C LEU A 399 24.71 -4.45 4.62
N GLY A 400 25.25 -4.46 3.40
CA GLY A 400 24.78 -5.26 2.27
C GLY A 400 24.31 -4.43 1.07
N ASN A 401 24.03 -5.13 -0.03
CA ASN A 401 23.62 -4.55 -1.32
C ASN A 401 22.10 -4.57 -1.48
N LEU A 402 21.50 -3.62 -2.19
CA LEU A 402 20.06 -3.67 -2.47
C LEU A 402 19.71 -4.83 -3.42
N TYR A 403 18.71 -5.61 -3.02
CA TYR A 403 18.05 -6.61 -3.87
C TYR A 403 17.39 -5.98 -5.10
N GLU A 404 17.27 -6.75 -6.18
CA GLU A 404 16.89 -6.28 -7.52
C GLU A 404 15.35 -6.15 -7.73
N ASP A 405 14.59 -5.89 -6.66
CA ASP A 405 13.12 -5.83 -6.68
C ASP A 405 12.55 -4.95 -5.55
N VAL A 406 11.30 -4.51 -5.70
CA VAL A 406 10.52 -3.78 -4.67
C VAL A 406 9.40 -4.68 -4.16
N LEU A 407 9.62 -5.30 -3.00
CA LEU A 407 8.71 -6.31 -2.47
C LEU A 407 7.42 -5.67 -1.92
N THR A 408 6.28 -6.33 -2.09
CA THR A 408 4.98 -5.84 -1.60
C THR A 408 4.48 -6.67 -0.40
N THR A 409 4.20 -6.01 0.71
CA THR A 409 3.60 -6.63 1.93
C THR A 409 2.07 -6.54 1.91
N GLY A 410 1.37 -7.39 2.67
CA GLY A 410 -0.11 -7.36 2.75
C GLY A 410 -0.86 -8.05 1.61
N THR A 411 -0.19 -8.94 0.87
CA THR A 411 -0.71 -9.61 -0.33
C THR A 411 -1.70 -10.75 -0.05
N LEU A 412 -1.71 -11.32 1.18
CA LEU A 412 -2.58 -12.42 1.60
C LEU A 412 -4.07 -12.25 1.21
N LEU A 413 -4.61 -11.03 1.32
CA LEU A 413 -6.01 -10.76 0.99
C LEU A 413 -6.33 -10.70 -0.52
N ASN A 414 -5.33 -10.51 -1.38
CA ASN A 414 -5.59 -10.36 -2.82
C ASN A 414 -5.73 -11.74 -3.49
N LYS A 415 -4.90 -12.72 -3.10
CA LYS A 415 -4.93 -14.09 -3.65
C LYS A 415 -6.27 -14.79 -3.38
N THR A 416 -6.85 -14.58 -2.19
CA THR A 416 -8.15 -15.16 -1.77
C THR A 416 -9.37 -14.56 -2.47
N LEU A 417 -9.24 -13.41 -3.13
CA LEU A 417 -10.31 -12.80 -3.94
C LEU A 417 -10.30 -13.29 -5.41
N TRP A 418 -9.20 -13.86 -5.89
CA TRP A 418 -9.07 -14.37 -7.26
C TRP A 418 -9.33 -15.88 -7.38
N THR A 419 -9.12 -16.67 -6.33
CA THR A 419 -9.27 -18.14 -6.39
C THR A 419 -10.73 -18.65 -6.35
N THR A 420 -11.73 -17.77 -6.22
CA THR A 420 -13.14 -18.18 -6.08
C THR A 420 -13.86 -18.43 -7.41
N ASN A 421 -13.28 -19.22 -8.34
CA ASN A 421 -14.02 -19.66 -9.52
C ASN A 421 -13.69 -21.04 -10.13
N HIS A 422 -13.25 -22.04 -9.34
CA HIS A 422 -13.47 -23.46 -9.70
C HIS A 422 -13.33 -24.44 -8.52
N GLY A 423 -14.08 -25.55 -8.61
CA GLY A 423 -13.68 -26.88 -8.13
C GLY A 423 -13.23 -27.11 -6.67
N ASN A 424 -14.19 -27.28 -5.75
CA ASN A 424 -14.14 -28.13 -4.54
C ASN A 424 -13.05 -27.95 -3.44
N LYS A 425 -13.53 -27.98 -2.19
CA LYS A 425 -12.79 -28.31 -0.94
C LYS A 425 -11.52 -27.50 -0.62
N ALA A 426 -11.69 -26.19 -0.39
CA ALA A 426 -10.71 -25.43 0.42
C ALA A 426 -10.94 -25.70 1.92
N ILE A 427 -9.90 -26.15 2.64
CA ILE A 427 -9.90 -26.36 4.09
C ILE A 427 -9.11 -25.21 4.76
N LEU A 428 -9.65 -24.71 5.89
CA LEU A 428 -9.02 -23.88 6.93
C LEU A 428 -7.81 -23.00 6.55
N ALA A 429 -8.07 -21.72 6.30
CA ALA A 429 -7.05 -20.66 6.31
C ALA A 429 -7.59 -19.31 6.86
N ALA A 430 -8.62 -19.35 7.71
CA ALA A 430 -9.33 -18.16 8.20
C ALA A 430 -9.11 -17.85 9.70
N ASP A 431 -8.87 -18.87 10.54
CA ASP A 431 -8.96 -18.73 12.00
C ASP A 431 -7.83 -17.88 12.64
N ILE A 432 -6.65 -17.82 12.00
CA ILE A 432 -5.44 -17.18 12.55
C ILE A 432 -5.59 -15.65 12.66
N ALA A 433 -6.52 -15.03 11.93
CA ALA A 433 -6.80 -13.60 12.02
C ALA A 433 -7.78 -13.23 13.17
N THR A 434 -8.42 -14.22 13.81
CA THR A 434 -9.46 -14.02 14.82
C THR A 434 -9.06 -14.48 16.23
N SER A 435 -7.95 -15.20 16.38
CA SER A 435 -7.42 -15.63 17.68
C SER A 435 -6.60 -14.54 18.39
N SER A 436 -7.14 -13.32 18.52
CA SER A 436 -6.61 -12.32 19.45
C SER A 436 -7.12 -12.62 20.87
N GLY A 437 -6.73 -13.78 21.39
CA GLY A 437 -7.40 -14.46 22.51
C GLY A 437 -6.49 -15.01 23.61
N ASP A 438 -5.18 -14.77 23.55
CA ASP A 438 -4.23 -15.12 24.61
C ASP A 438 -3.84 -13.88 25.41
N ILE A 439 -4.28 -13.81 26.67
CA ILE A 439 -3.89 -12.77 27.63
C ILE A 439 -2.96 -13.40 28.67
N GLU A 440 -1.81 -13.93 28.24
CA GLU A 440 -0.70 -14.25 29.13
C GLU A 440 0.63 -14.44 28.39
N THR A 441 1.31 -13.34 28.07
CA THR A 441 2.79 -13.27 27.98
C THR A 441 3.25 -11.81 27.87
N GLY A 442 4.07 -11.37 28.83
CA GLY A 442 4.61 -10.00 28.84
C GLY A 442 5.82 -9.84 27.93
N LEU A 443 5.62 -9.87 26.60
CA LEU A 443 6.66 -9.53 25.62
C LEU A 443 6.09 -8.67 24.47
N ALA A 444 6.97 -8.01 23.72
CA ALA A 444 6.60 -6.93 22.81
C ALA A 444 5.56 -7.31 21.75
N ASN A 445 4.59 -6.40 21.50
CA ASN A 445 3.67 -6.50 20.37
C ASN A 445 4.47 -6.71 19.06
N PRO A 446 4.23 -7.80 18.30
CA PRO A 446 5.00 -8.06 17.08
C PRO A 446 4.76 -6.96 16.05
N ILE A 447 5.83 -6.59 15.34
CA ILE A 447 5.75 -5.60 14.26
C ILE A 447 5.00 -6.24 13.08
N LEU A 448 3.68 -5.96 13.04
CA LEU A 448 2.81 -6.30 11.93
C LEU A 448 3.01 -5.25 10.83
N PHE A 449 3.72 -5.60 9.77
CA PHE A 449 3.83 -4.72 8.61
C PHE A 449 2.45 -4.59 7.97
N GLY A 450 2.09 -3.36 7.61
CA GLY A 450 0.86 -3.11 6.86
C GLY A 450 0.97 -3.60 5.41
N ARG A 451 -0.05 -3.27 4.61
CA ARG A 451 0.14 -3.17 3.16
C ARG A 451 1.21 -2.10 2.90
N GLY A 452 2.13 -2.34 2.00
CA GLY A 452 3.26 -1.44 1.80
C GLY A 452 4.32 -2.01 0.90
N GLN A 453 5.43 -1.30 0.81
CA GLN A 453 6.60 -1.69 0.03
C GLN A 453 7.79 -1.97 0.96
N MET A 454 8.62 -2.94 0.60
CA MET A 454 9.80 -3.30 1.37
C MET A 454 11.02 -3.36 0.46
N LEU A 455 12.01 -2.55 0.79
CA LEU A 455 13.35 -2.60 0.26
C LEU A 455 14.18 -3.56 1.13
N VAL A 456 14.94 -4.44 0.50
CA VAL A 456 15.79 -5.42 1.21
C VAL A 456 17.24 -5.22 0.81
N LEU A 457 18.10 -5.00 1.80
CA LEU A 457 19.55 -5.17 1.66
C LEU A 457 19.89 -6.63 1.95
N THR A 458 20.66 -7.27 1.08
CA THR A 458 21.15 -8.64 1.24
C THR A 458 22.65 -8.66 1.52
N LYS A 459 23.09 -9.53 2.44
CA LYS A 459 24.50 -9.89 2.60
C LYS A 459 24.67 -11.32 3.09
N LYS A 460 25.81 -11.92 2.74
CA LYS A 460 26.31 -13.16 3.34
C LYS A 460 27.49 -12.83 4.26
N ILE A 461 27.61 -13.51 5.39
CA ILE A 461 28.68 -13.29 6.37
C ILE A 461 29.45 -14.58 6.71
N GLY A 462 30.69 -14.39 7.17
CA GLY A 462 31.51 -15.46 7.74
C GLY A 462 31.14 -15.79 9.19
N ASN A 463 31.70 -16.89 9.71
CA ASN A 463 31.36 -17.42 11.04
C ASN A 463 31.73 -16.46 12.19
N GLU A 464 32.80 -15.66 12.05
CA GLU A 464 33.25 -14.71 13.07
C GLU A 464 32.23 -13.58 13.28
N GLU A 465 31.79 -12.93 12.20
CA GLU A 465 30.73 -11.91 12.21
C GLU A 465 29.38 -12.52 12.65
N ALA A 466 29.11 -13.78 12.31
CA ALA A 466 27.92 -14.48 12.76
C ALA A 466 27.92 -14.71 14.29
N ASN A 467 29.08 -14.97 14.90
CA ASN A 467 29.22 -15.06 16.35
C ASN A 467 29.03 -13.69 17.00
N ARG A 468 29.70 -12.64 16.49
CA ARG A 468 29.58 -11.26 17.00
C ARG A 468 28.12 -10.78 17.04
N LEU A 469 27.34 -11.06 16.00
CA LEU A 469 25.91 -10.73 15.95
C LEU A 469 25.05 -11.56 16.93
N GLN A 470 25.49 -12.78 17.28
CA GLN A 470 24.84 -13.58 18.32
C GLN A 470 25.16 -13.05 19.73
N ASP A 471 26.38 -12.56 19.97
CA ASP A 471 26.77 -11.92 21.23
C ASP A 471 25.99 -10.61 21.49
N ILE A 472 25.68 -9.86 20.43
CA ILE A 472 24.78 -8.68 20.46
C ILE A 472 23.31 -9.08 20.74
N GLY A 473 22.97 -10.38 20.65
CA GLY A 473 21.66 -10.93 21.04
C GLY A 473 20.71 -11.22 19.88
N TYR A 474 21.16 -11.14 18.62
CA TYR A 474 20.44 -11.69 17.47
C TYR A 474 20.65 -13.20 17.37
N ARG A 475 19.93 -13.88 16.45
CA ARG A 475 20.05 -15.33 16.22
C ARG A 475 19.98 -15.69 14.75
N PHE A 476 20.65 -16.77 14.35
CA PHE A 476 20.53 -17.37 13.02
C PHE A 476 19.57 -18.55 13.07
N ALA A 477 18.44 -18.44 12.35
CA ALA A 477 17.39 -19.45 12.31
C ALA A 477 17.21 -20.03 10.90
N SER A 478 16.79 -21.29 10.79
CA SER A 478 16.33 -21.82 9.50
C SER A 478 14.97 -21.22 9.15
N ILE A 479 14.65 -21.11 7.85
CA ILE A 479 13.37 -20.53 7.43
C ILE A 479 12.16 -21.32 7.96
N ASP A 480 12.31 -22.62 8.22
CA ASP A 480 11.27 -23.46 8.84
C ASP A 480 10.92 -23.03 10.28
N GLN A 481 11.89 -22.50 11.03
CA GLN A 481 11.72 -22.12 12.44
C GLN A 481 11.05 -20.75 12.59
N VAL A 482 11.34 -19.80 11.70
CA VAL A 482 10.84 -18.41 11.78
C VAL A 482 9.80 -18.06 10.71
N GLY A 483 9.61 -18.92 9.71
CA GLY A 483 8.82 -18.64 8.52
C GLY A 483 7.35 -18.32 8.77
N ASP A 484 6.70 -18.95 9.75
CA ASP A 484 5.32 -18.59 10.13
C ASP A 484 5.23 -17.23 10.81
N THR A 485 6.27 -16.79 11.53
CA THR A 485 6.33 -15.48 12.17
C THR A 485 6.63 -14.39 11.14
N LEU A 486 7.57 -14.64 10.23
CA LEU A 486 7.86 -13.78 9.08
C LEU A 486 6.65 -13.67 8.12
N ALA A 487 5.97 -14.77 7.80
CA ALA A 487 4.80 -14.79 6.91
C ALA A 487 3.62 -13.98 7.49
N ARG A 488 3.36 -14.14 8.79
CA ARG A 488 2.35 -13.33 9.51
C ARG A 488 2.75 -11.86 9.58
N SER A 489 4.03 -11.55 9.82
CA SER A 489 4.54 -10.18 9.92
C SER A 489 4.48 -9.43 8.58
N PHE A 490 5.00 -10.02 7.49
CA PHE A 490 4.92 -9.44 6.13
C PHE A 490 3.53 -9.54 5.49
N GLN A 491 2.63 -10.35 6.05
CA GLN A 491 1.31 -10.67 5.51
C GLN A 491 1.38 -11.28 4.08
N ILE A 492 2.27 -12.26 3.90
CA ILE A 492 2.54 -12.98 2.64
C ILE A 492 2.32 -14.49 2.88
N PRO A 493 1.79 -15.28 1.92
CA PRO A 493 1.67 -16.74 2.08
C PRO A 493 3.02 -17.43 2.35
N ARG A 494 3.03 -18.47 3.20
CA ARG A 494 4.24 -19.21 3.61
C ARG A 494 5.08 -19.69 2.41
N LEU A 495 4.45 -20.31 1.41
CA LEU A 495 5.10 -20.79 0.19
C LEU A 495 5.71 -19.66 -0.66
N ASP A 496 5.00 -18.52 -0.76
CA ASP A 496 5.48 -17.35 -1.50
C ASP A 496 6.68 -16.71 -0.76
N LEU A 497 6.72 -16.81 0.58
CA LEU A 497 7.84 -16.39 1.42
C LEU A 497 9.07 -17.30 1.29
N ASP A 498 8.91 -18.62 1.22
CA ASP A 498 10.04 -19.55 1.01
C ASP A 498 10.73 -19.26 -0.33
N ALA A 499 9.93 -19.15 -1.40
CA ALA A 499 10.43 -18.79 -2.73
C ALA A 499 11.15 -17.43 -2.74
N LEU A 500 10.67 -16.45 -1.96
CA LEU A 500 11.32 -15.15 -1.77
C LEU A 500 12.65 -15.27 -1.02
N MET A 501 12.69 -15.98 0.11
CA MET A 501 13.91 -16.14 0.90
C MET A 501 15.00 -16.87 0.12
N SER A 502 14.66 -17.92 -0.62
CA SER A 502 15.60 -18.60 -1.53
C SER A 502 16.06 -17.72 -2.70
N LYS A 503 15.37 -16.62 -3.06
CA LYS A 503 15.86 -15.62 -4.02
C LYS A 503 16.80 -14.61 -3.36
N LEU A 504 16.46 -14.13 -2.16
CA LEU A 504 17.29 -13.21 -1.37
C LEU A 504 18.64 -13.85 -1.01
N GLU A 505 18.65 -15.14 -0.65
CA GLU A 505 19.88 -15.89 -0.36
C GLU A 505 20.75 -16.03 -1.63
N ARG A 506 20.18 -16.46 -2.76
CA ARG A 506 20.91 -16.54 -4.05
C ARG A 506 21.45 -15.18 -4.49
N SER A 507 20.72 -14.10 -4.26
CA SER A 507 21.20 -12.74 -4.50
C SER A 507 22.36 -12.34 -3.59
N SER A 508 22.37 -12.78 -2.31
CA SER A 508 23.49 -12.50 -1.39
C SER A 508 24.77 -13.27 -1.73
N GLN A 509 24.66 -14.30 -2.59
CA GLN A 509 25.77 -15.16 -3.04
C GLN A 509 26.25 -14.84 -4.47
N ARG A 510 25.61 -13.92 -5.20
CA ARG A 510 26.02 -13.59 -6.58
C ARG A 510 27.24 -12.67 -6.57
N GLU A 511 28.39 -13.21 -6.97
CA GLU A 511 29.59 -12.41 -7.24
C GLU A 511 29.40 -11.50 -8.47
N ALA A 512 30.03 -10.33 -8.42
CA ALA A 512 30.05 -9.37 -9.52
C ALA A 512 30.68 -9.99 -10.77
N TRP A 513 30.16 -9.67 -11.96
CA TRP A 513 30.65 -10.27 -13.18
C TRP A 513 32.04 -9.75 -13.57
N ALA A 514 33.06 -10.59 -13.35
CA ALA A 514 34.37 -10.47 -14.00
C ALA A 514 34.45 -11.56 -15.10
N PRO A 515 34.28 -11.22 -16.39
CA PRO A 515 34.52 -12.16 -17.47
C PRO A 515 36.01 -12.48 -17.56
N LEU A 516 36.33 -13.76 -17.55
CA LEU A 516 37.63 -14.28 -17.95
C LEU A 516 37.93 -13.88 -19.41
N ASN A 517 39.20 -13.61 -19.72
CA ASN A 517 39.69 -13.31 -21.07
C ASN A 517 39.05 -14.21 -22.13
N GLY A 518 38.57 -13.61 -23.23
CA GLY A 518 37.95 -14.37 -24.31
C GLY A 518 36.96 -13.57 -25.17
N THR A 519 36.37 -14.28 -26.13
CA THR A 519 35.35 -13.75 -27.04
C THR A 519 34.02 -14.44 -26.82
N PHE A 520 32.95 -13.65 -26.71
CA PHE A 520 31.59 -14.09 -26.39
C PHE A 520 30.58 -13.67 -27.48
N LEU A 521 29.49 -14.44 -27.57
CA LEU A 521 28.36 -14.23 -28.47
C LEU A 521 27.09 -14.04 -27.63
N ALA A 522 26.46 -12.87 -27.73
CA ALA A 522 25.35 -12.43 -26.89
C ALA A 522 24.01 -12.34 -27.64
N ALA A 523 22.91 -12.50 -26.91
CA ALA A 523 21.57 -12.12 -27.36
C ALA A 523 21.14 -10.79 -26.71
N PHE A 524 20.85 -9.77 -27.51
CA PHE A 524 20.27 -8.50 -27.07
C PHE A 524 18.87 -8.33 -27.66
N LEU A 525 17.87 -8.71 -26.88
CA LEU A 525 16.46 -8.67 -27.28
C LEU A 525 15.72 -7.62 -26.45
N LEU A 526 15.08 -6.68 -27.14
CA LEU A 526 14.29 -5.60 -26.56
C LEU A 526 12.79 -5.84 -26.75
N GLN A 527 11.96 -5.39 -25.80
CA GLN A 527 10.50 -5.37 -25.96
C GLN A 527 9.92 -4.07 -25.38
N PRO A 528 9.01 -3.37 -26.09
CA PRO A 528 8.28 -2.23 -25.52
C PRO A 528 7.46 -2.67 -24.30
N SER A 529 7.58 -1.96 -23.18
CA SER A 529 6.85 -2.27 -21.96
C SER A 529 5.38 -1.82 -22.07
N PRO A 530 4.40 -2.68 -21.73
CA PRO A 530 2.98 -2.33 -21.81
C PRO A 530 2.46 -1.56 -20.58
N VAL A 531 3.25 -1.48 -19.50
CA VAL A 531 2.85 -0.85 -18.22
C VAL A 531 3.63 0.44 -17.93
N ILE A 532 4.89 0.51 -18.37
CA ILE A 532 5.81 1.63 -18.08
C ILE A 532 6.24 2.26 -19.41
N LYS A 533 6.47 3.58 -19.46
CA LYS A 533 7.02 4.25 -20.65
C LYS A 533 8.48 3.85 -20.85
N GLY A 534 8.74 2.78 -21.60
CA GLY A 534 10.11 2.37 -21.90
C GLY A 534 10.26 1.05 -22.65
N LEU A 535 11.51 0.61 -22.76
CA LEU A 535 11.92 -0.67 -23.30
C LEU A 535 12.38 -1.58 -22.15
N ASN A 536 12.04 -2.86 -22.24
CA ASN A 536 12.60 -3.92 -21.42
C ASN A 536 13.65 -4.71 -22.22
N VAL A 537 14.67 -5.20 -21.56
CA VAL A 537 15.65 -6.18 -22.07
C VAL A 537 15.23 -7.57 -21.58
N ILE A 538 15.40 -8.61 -22.41
CA ILE A 538 15.24 -10.01 -22.00
C ILE A 538 16.58 -10.49 -21.43
N VAL A 539 16.59 -10.95 -20.18
CA VAL A 539 17.78 -11.39 -19.44
C VAL A 539 17.51 -12.69 -18.66
N PRO A 540 18.53 -13.47 -18.27
CA PRO A 540 18.34 -14.68 -17.48
C PRO A 540 17.78 -14.40 -16.08
N THR A 541 16.83 -15.20 -15.63
CA THR A 541 16.23 -15.12 -14.28
C THR A 541 17.26 -15.37 -13.17
N ALA A 542 18.31 -16.16 -13.46
CA ALA A 542 19.41 -16.40 -12.52
C ALA A 542 20.34 -15.18 -12.34
N ASN A 543 20.59 -14.40 -13.39
CA ASN A 543 21.58 -13.31 -13.45
C ASN A 543 21.09 -12.15 -14.34
N PRO A 544 20.13 -11.31 -13.87
CA PRO A 544 19.61 -10.18 -14.63
C PRO A 544 20.63 -9.08 -14.94
N ASP A 545 21.77 -9.08 -14.24
CA ASP A 545 22.91 -8.18 -14.46
C ASP A 545 23.63 -8.44 -15.80
N ARG A 546 23.30 -9.54 -16.51
CA ARG A 546 23.98 -10.02 -17.72
C ARG A 546 22.98 -10.29 -18.85
N LEU A 547 23.44 -10.17 -20.09
CA LEU A 547 22.73 -10.75 -21.23
C LEU A 547 22.95 -12.27 -21.26
N PRO A 548 22.09 -13.05 -21.94
CA PRO A 548 22.44 -14.40 -22.34
C PRO A 548 23.67 -14.37 -23.26
N MET A 549 24.73 -15.11 -22.91
CA MET A 549 26.00 -15.12 -23.65
C MET A 549 26.66 -16.51 -23.67
N VAL A 550 27.21 -16.88 -24.83
CA VAL A 550 27.94 -18.14 -25.05
C VAL A 550 29.39 -17.84 -25.44
N GLN A 551 30.37 -18.61 -24.93
CA GLN A 551 31.78 -18.38 -25.23
C GLN A 551 32.20 -18.93 -26.60
N LEU A 552 32.57 -18.04 -27.52
CA LEU A 552 33.01 -18.36 -28.88
C LEU A 552 34.50 -18.80 -28.92
N ALA A 553 35.35 -18.08 -28.18
CA ALA A 553 36.78 -18.38 -28.07
C ALA A 553 37.34 -18.05 -26.66
N PRO A 554 38.33 -18.80 -26.15
CA PRO A 554 38.97 -18.53 -24.86
C PRO A 554 40.00 -17.38 -24.90
N HIS A 555 40.22 -16.78 -26.07
CA HIS A 555 41.13 -15.66 -26.31
C HIS A 555 40.46 -14.65 -27.26
N GLU A 556 41.14 -13.54 -27.55
CA GLU A 556 40.75 -12.60 -28.59
C GLU A 556 40.73 -13.28 -29.97
N LEU A 557 39.87 -12.82 -30.88
CA LEU A 557 39.78 -13.39 -32.23
C LEU A 557 40.96 -12.95 -33.10
N HIS A 558 41.67 -13.95 -33.65
CA HIS A 558 42.62 -13.73 -34.73
C HIS A 558 41.97 -12.91 -35.88
N PRO A 559 42.65 -11.89 -36.47
CA PRO A 559 42.05 -10.95 -37.40
C PRO A 559 41.33 -11.56 -38.61
N ASN A 560 41.75 -12.74 -39.07
CA ASN A 560 41.06 -13.49 -40.13
C ASN A 560 39.65 -13.91 -39.72
N HIS A 561 39.45 -14.38 -38.48
CA HIS A 561 38.13 -14.78 -37.98
C HIS A 561 37.22 -13.56 -37.76
N ALA A 562 37.78 -12.43 -37.31
CA ALA A 562 37.03 -11.16 -37.24
C ALA A 562 36.57 -10.69 -38.64
N ARG A 563 37.43 -10.85 -39.67
CA ARG A 563 37.05 -10.61 -41.07
C ARG A 563 35.97 -11.57 -41.56
N LEU A 564 36.00 -12.86 -41.18
CA LEU A 564 34.90 -13.79 -41.48
C LEU A 564 33.58 -13.33 -40.84
N LEU A 565 33.57 -12.93 -39.56
CA LEU A 565 32.37 -12.42 -38.88
C LEU A 565 31.77 -11.19 -39.56
N SER A 566 32.59 -10.28 -40.11
CA SER A 566 32.08 -9.12 -40.86
C SER A 566 31.24 -9.47 -42.09
N GLN A 567 31.39 -10.67 -42.65
CA GLN A 567 30.56 -11.15 -43.78
C GLN A 567 29.10 -11.47 -43.38
N PHE A 568 28.84 -11.62 -42.08
CA PHE A 568 27.53 -11.91 -41.50
C PHE A 568 26.84 -10.68 -40.91
N ASN A 569 27.48 -9.51 -40.91
CA ASN A 569 26.94 -8.30 -40.30
C ASN A 569 25.62 -7.87 -40.96
N GLY A 570 24.57 -7.68 -40.16
CA GLY A 570 23.24 -7.28 -40.62
C GLY A 570 22.37 -8.44 -41.14
N LEU A 571 22.88 -9.67 -41.21
CA LEU A 571 22.07 -10.85 -41.47
C LEU A 571 21.28 -11.27 -40.22
N THR A 572 20.09 -11.82 -40.40
CA THR A 572 19.34 -12.51 -39.33
C THR A 572 20.02 -13.82 -38.90
N LEU A 573 19.65 -14.36 -37.75
CA LEU A 573 20.18 -15.65 -37.27
C LEU A 573 19.88 -16.79 -38.25
N ASP A 574 18.65 -16.90 -38.75
CA ASP A 574 18.28 -17.94 -39.72
C ASP A 574 19.06 -17.77 -41.06
N GLU A 575 19.31 -16.54 -41.52
CA GLU A 575 20.18 -16.28 -42.67
C GLU A 575 21.65 -16.64 -42.42
N CYS A 576 22.18 -16.37 -41.21
CA CYS A 576 23.53 -16.81 -40.83
C CYS A 576 23.65 -18.34 -40.88
N MET A 577 22.69 -19.06 -40.30
CA MET A 577 22.67 -20.52 -40.29
C MET A 577 22.58 -21.10 -41.70
N ASN A 578 21.73 -20.52 -42.57
CA ASN A 578 21.62 -20.91 -43.97
C ASN A 578 22.87 -20.59 -44.80
N ARG A 579 23.51 -19.44 -44.56
CA ARG A 579 24.73 -19.04 -45.28
C ARG A 579 25.94 -19.89 -44.89
N ILE A 580 26.00 -20.41 -43.67
CA ILE A 580 27.02 -21.39 -43.27
C ILE A 580 26.71 -22.77 -43.88
N SER A 581 25.46 -23.23 -43.87
CA SER A 581 25.11 -24.56 -44.41
C SER A 581 25.18 -24.66 -45.94
N GLN A 582 25.00 -23.56 -46.66
CA GLN A 582 25.21 -23.48 -48.12
C GLN A 582 26.69 -23.43 -48.52
N ARG A 583 27.61 -23.16 -47.59
CA ARG A 583 29.05 -23.11 -47.89
C ARG A 583 29.56 -24.54 -48.08
N SER A 584 29.96 -24.89 -49.31
CA SER A 584 30.51 -26.21 -49.62
C SER A 584 31.70 -26.50 -48.71
N ARG A 585 31.75 -27.69 -48.10
CA ARG A 585 32.78 -28.09 -47.14
C ARG A 585 34.11 -28.31 -47.86
N THR A 586 34.91 -27.26 -47.99
CA THR A 586 36.23 -27.33 -48.65
C THR A 586 37.31 -27.98 -47.79
N GLY A 587 37.04 -28.15 -46.49
CA GLY A 587 38.02 -28.63 -45.51
C GLY A 587 39.00 -27.55 -45.02
N SER A 588 38.81 -26.29 -45.43
CA SER A 588 39.58 -25.16 -44.93
C SER A 588 39.42 -24.96 -43.41
N ASN A 589 40.47 -24.47 -42.75
CA ASN A 589 40.42 -24.05 -41.35
C ASN A 589 39.30 -23.01 -41.09
N ASP A 590 39.00 -22.17 -42.09
CA ASP A 590 37.90 -21.20 -42.03
C ASP A 590 36.52 -21.90 -41.93
N ASP A 591 36.32 -23.01 -42.65
CA ASP A 591 35.06 -23.77 -42.62
C ASP A 591 34.89 -24.50 -41.28
N ILE A 592 35.99 -25.02 -40.71
CA ILE A 592 36.00 -25.62 -39.36
C ILE A 592 35.63 -24.55 -38.31
N TRP A 593 36.16 -23.33 -38.45
CA TRP A 593 35.84 -22.22 -37.56
C TRP A 593 34.38 -21.77 -37.71
N LEU A 594 33.84 -21.72 -38.94
CA LEU A 594 32.44 -21.38 -39.19
C LEU A 594 31.47 -22.45 -38.66
N GLU A 595 31.82 -23.73 -38.70
CA GLU A 595 31.02 -24.80 -38.08
C GLU A 595 31.02 -24.70 -36.54
N LYS A 596 32.13 -24.26 -35.94
CA LYS A 596 32.18 -23.89 -34.52
C LYS A 596 31.28 -22.68 -34.21
N PHE A 597 31.32 -21.63 -35.04
CA PHE A 597 30.43 -20.47 -34.89
C PHE A 597 28.95 -20.87 -35.02
N ARG A 598 28.59 -21.69 -36.01
CA ARG A 598 27.25 -22.28 -36.18
C ARG A 598 26.79 -23.06 -34.94
N SER A 599 27.70 -23.81 -34.33
CA SER A 599 27.42 -24.57 -33.10
C SER A 599 27.13 -23.64 -31.91
N ARG A 600 27.90 -22.56 -31.74
CA ARG A 600 27.67 -21.56 -30.68
C ARG A 600 26.41 -20.71 -30.89
N ILE A 601 26.00 -20.46 -32.14
CA ILE A 601 24.70 -19.86 -32.46
C ILE A 601 23.56 -20.78 -32.00
N TYR A 602 23.68 -22.09 -32.25
CA TYR A 602 22.65 -23.07 -31.87
C TYR A 602 22.53 -23.21 -30.33
N GLU A 603 23.65 -23.19 -29.61
CA GLU A 603 23.71 -23.16 -28.15
C GLU A 603 23.02 -21.91 -27.58
N LEU A 604 23.33 -20.71 -28.10
CA LEU A 604 22.67 -19.46 -27.71
C LEU A 604 21.14 -19.48 -28.01
N TYR A 605 20.73 -20.16 -29.07
CA TYR A 605 19.31 -20.36 -29.39
C TYR A 605 18.61 -21.38 -28.47
N GLN A 606 19.33 -22.35 -27.91
CA GLN A 606 18.75 -23.24 -26.89
C GLN A 606 18.44 -22.46 -25.61
N ASP A 607 19.43 -21.73 -25.08
CA ASP A 607 19.26 -20.85 -23.89
C ASP A 607 18.13 -19.82 -24.10
N VAL A 608 18.14 -19.16 -25.26
CA VAL A 608 17.18 -18.13 -25.65
C VAL A 608 16.26 -18.65 -26.76
N SER A 609 15.44 -19.64 -26.38
CA SER A 609 14.40 -20.25 -27.21
C SER A 609 13.22 -19.30 -27.49
N GLU A 610 13.49 -18.13 -28.08
CA GLU A 610 12.52 -17.09 -28.43
C GLU A 610 12.49 -16.88 -29.95
N GLN A 611 11.30 -16.78 -30.53
CA GLN A 611 11.13 -16.52 -31.97
C GLN A 611 11.80 -15.22 -32.43
N SER A 612 11.86 -14.21 -31.56
CA SER A 612 12.52 -12.92 -31.85
C SER A 612 14.04 -13.01 -31.97
N LEU A 613 14.69 -14.08 -31.48
CA LEU A 613 16.13 -14.29 -31.69
C LEU A 613 16.42 -14.74 -33.13
N ARG A 614 15.51 -15.49 -33.77
CA ARG A 614 15.67 -15.91 -35.18
C ARG A 614 15.75 -14.72 -36.14
N GLN A 615 14.97 -13.70 -35.84
CA GLN A 615 14.86 -12.44 -36.59
C GLN A 615 15.85 -11.36 -36.11
N ALA A 616 16.63 -11.61 -35.05
CA ALA A 616 17.65 -10.69 -34.57
C ALA A 616 18.83 -10.64 -35.57
N MET A 617 19.36 -9.44 -35.80
CA MET A 617 20.45 -9.20 -36.76
C MET A 617 21.81 -9.29 -36.06
N PHE A 618 22.77 -9.97 -36.68
CA PHE A 618 24.12 -10.10 -36.17
C PHE A 618 24.91 -8.79 -36.32
N SER A 619 25.52 -8.31 -35.24
CA SER A 619 26.50 -7.22 -35.27
C SER A 619 27.92 -7.77 -35.22
N SER A 620 28.74 -7.43 -36.22
CA SER A 620 30.17 -7.72 -36.23
C SER A 620 31.02 -6.62 -35.57
N GLN A 621 30.41 -5.68 -34.86
CA GLN A 621 31.16 -4.66 -34.10
C GLN A 621 31.66 -5.26 -32.77
N PRO A 622 32.98 -5.33 -32.53
CA PRO A 622 33.52 -5.87 -31.28
C PRO A 622 33.26 -4.90 -30.12
N LEU A 623 32.43 -5.32 -29.16
CA LEU A 623 32.17 -4.55 -27.94
C LEU A 623 33.12 -5.01 -26.83
N LYS A 624 34.09 -4.16 -26.46
CA LYS A 624 34.94 -4.41 -25.30
C LYS A 624 34.13 -4.31 -24.01
N ALA A 625 34.07 -5.41 -23.28
CA ALA A 625 33.35 -5.58 -22.03
C ALA A 625 34.31 -5.34 -20.85
N MET A 626 34.68 -4.08 -20.61
CA MET A 626 35.56 -3.67 -19.50
C MET A 626 34.86 -3.89 -18.15
N HIS A 627 35.35 -4.82 -17.33
CA HIS A 627 34.73 -5.19 -16.06
C HIS A 627 35.78 -5.48 -14.97
N GLY A 628 35.85 -4.59 -13.98
CA GLY A 628 36.64 -4.78 -12.76
C GLY A 628 38.16 -4.65 -12.93
N ILE A 629 38.81 -4.35 -11.80
CA ILE A 629 40.27 -4.47 -11.63
C ILE A 629 40.48 -5.70 -10.75
N THR A 630 41.05 -6.76 -11.31
CA THR A 630 41.61 -7.87 -10.51
C THR A 630 42.81 -7.40 -9.69
N GLY A 631 43.21 -8.14 -8.66
CA GLY A 631 44.36 -7.78 -7.80
C GLY A 631 45.74 -7.70 -8.50
N GLN A 632 45.78 -7.98 -9.81
CA GLN A 632 46.87 -7.69 -10.73
C GLN A 632 46.31 -6.76 -11.83
N ASN A 633 47.07 -5.74 -12.23
CA ASN A 633 46.67 -4.64 -13.13
C ASN A 633 46.34 -5.06 -14.59
N ASP A 634 46.15 -6.34 -14.85
CA ASP A 634 45.76 -6.85 -16.17
C ASP A 634 44.29 -6.52 -16.45
N LEU A 635 44.07 -5.63 -17.42
CA LEU A 635 42.75 -5.32 -17.95
C LEU A 635 42.21 -6.53 -18.72
N SER A 636 41.31 -7.31 -18.10
CA SER A 636 40.63 -8.45 -18.75
C SER A 636 39.68 -7.97 -19.85
N GLU A 637 40.20 -7.81 -21.07
CA GLU A 637 39.44 -7.34 -22.23
C GLU A 637 38.63 -8.46 -22.88
N ALA A 638 37.51 -8.83 -22.24
CA ALA A 638 36.50 -9.65 -22.89
C ALA A 638 35.87 -8.91 -24.09
N THR A 639 35.74 -9.58 -25.24
CA THR A 639 35.11 -9.02 -26.44
C THR A 639 33.77 -9.69 -26.71
N VAL A 640 32.71 -8.89 -26.91
CA VAL A 640 31.34 -9.37 -27.14
C VAL A 640 30.88 -8.99 -28.55
N PHE A 641 30.36 -9.98 -29.27
CA PHE A 641 29.55 -9.81 -30.49
C PHE A 641 28.09 -10.14 -30.15
N ALA A 642 27.10 -9.54 -30.83
CA ALA A 642 25.71 -9.66 -30.41
C ALA A 642 24.71 -9.80 -31.57
N PHE A 643 23.71 -10.65 -31.37
CA PHE A 643 22.45 -10.63 -32.12
C PHE A 643 21.50 -9.60 -31.51
N CYS A 644 21.12 -8.60 -32.29
CA CYS A 644 20.31 -7.46 -31.85
C CYS A 644 18.90 -7.54 -32.44
N GLY A 645 17.86 -7.56 -31.60
CA GLY A 645 16.47 -7.74 -32.03
C GLY A 645 15.44 -7.02 -31.16
N ILE A 646 14.25 -6.81 -31.73
CA ILE A 646 13.09 -6.22 -31.03
C ILE A 646 11.91 -7.18 -31.16
N LYS A 647 11.36 -7.64 -30.03
CA LYS A 647 10.19 -8.49 -29.92
C LYS A 647 8.90 -7.68 -30.08
N GLU A 648 7.94 -8.20 -30.84
CA GLU A 648 6.67 -7.52 -31.12
C GLU A 648 5.77 -7.43 -29.88
N VAL A 649 5.03 -6.33 -29.75
CA VAL A 649 4.16 -6.02 -28.61
C VAL A 649 3.02 -7.04 -28.42
N ASN A 650 2.64 -7.74 -29.49
CA ASN A 650 1.54 -8.70 -29.51
C ASN A 650 1.82 -9.99 -28.74
N ASN A 651 3.09 -10.37 -28.57
CA ASN A 651 3.49 -11.61 -27.90
C ASN A 651 4.19 -11.28 -26.56
N GLN A 652 3.41 -11.17 -25.49
CA GLN A 652 3.90 -10.64 -24.20
C GLN A 652 4.52 -11.71 -23.29
N THR A 653 4.14 -12.98 -23.46
CA THR A 653 4.72 -14.11 -22.74
C THR A 653 6.13 -14.44 -23.22
N LEU A 654 7.01 -14.84 -22.30
CA LEU A 654 8.25 -15.55 -22.62
C LEU A 654 7.94 -17.05 -22.81
N GLN A 655 8.65 -17.69 -23.73
CA GLN A 655 8.53 -19.14 -23.99
C GLN A 655 9.41 -19.94 -23.03
N ASN A 656 10.57 -19.40 -22.63
CA ASN A 656 11.42 -19.96 -21.60
C ASN A 656 11.10 -19.33 -20.22
N GLN A 657 11.01 -20.15 -19.16
CA GLN A 657 10.80 -19.71 -17.78
C GLN A 657 12.09 -19.22 -17.10
N ASP A 658 13.25 -19.59 -17.64
CA ASP A 658 14.57 -19.13 -17.16
C ASP A 658 14.95 -17.73 -17.66
N LEU A 659 14.04 -17.04 -18.37
CA LEU A 659 14.19 -15.66 -18.81
C LEU A 659 13.19 -14.74 -18.08
N GLN A 660 13.57 -13.47 -17.92
CA GLN A 660 12.72 -12.42 -17.38
C GLN A 660 12.93 -11.08 -18.11
N TYR A 661 11.95 -10.18 -17.97
CA TYR A 661 12.04 -8.82 -18.49
C TYR A 661 12.60 -7.87 -17.43
N VAL A 662 13.63 -7.09 -17.79
CA VAL A 662 14.19 -6.02 -16.95
C VAL A 662 14.15 -4.69 -17.70
N PRO A 663 13.67 -3.58 -17.10
CA PRO A 663 13.67 -2.27 -17.74
C PRO A 663 15.08 -1.84 -18.17
N LEU A 664 15.22 -1.30 -19.39
CA LEU A 664 16.52 -0.90 -19.96
C LEU A 664 17.25 0.15 -19.11
N SER A 665 16.52 1.01 -18.40
CA SER A 665 17.10 1.96 -17.42
C SER A 665 17.73 1.24 -16.21
N PHE A 666 17.09 0.19 -15.69
CA PHE A 666 17.65 -0.62 -14.62
C PHE A 666 18.82 -1.49 -15.10
N PHE A 667 18.73 -2.07 -16.29
CA PHE A 667 19.83 -2.86 -16.88
C PHE A 667 21.08 -2.00 -17.14
N ARG A 668 20.91 -0.78 -17.68
CA ARG A 668 21.97 0.24 -17.75
C ARG A 668 22.57 0.52 -16.38
N THR A 669 21.73 0.67 -15.35
CA THR A 669 22.16 0.91 -13.97
C THR A 669 23.01 -0.24 -13.43
N GLN A 670 22.62 -1.50 -13.63
CA GLN A 670 23.38 -2.68 -13.20
C GLN A 670 24.80 -2.69 -13.80
N GLN A 671 24.95 -2.39 -15.09
CA GLN A 671 26.25 -2.34 -15.79
C GLN A 671 27.25 -1.31 -15.22
N ARG A 672 26.80 -0.39 -14.35
CA ARG A 672 27.60 0.69 -13.75
C ARG A 672 27.92 0.44 -12.26
N THR A 673 27.58 -0.74 -11.74
CA THR A 673 27.69 -1.04 -10.30
C THR A 673 28.73 -2.10 -9.94
N TYR A 674 29.64 -2.44 -10.87
CA TYR A 674 30.73 -3.38 -10.58
C TYR A 674 31.80 -2.77 -9.63
N PRO A 675 32.54 -3.59 -8.87
CA PRO A 675 33.62 -3.12 -8.01
C PRO A 675 34.72 -2.39 -8.81
N GLY A 676 35.10 -1.20 -8.36
CA GLY A 676 36.11 -0.37 -9.04
C GLY A 676 35.61 0.38 -10.29
N CYS A 677 34.29 0.45 -10.54
CA CYS A 677 33.75 1.25 -11.63
C CYS A 677 34.01 2.76 -11.42
N PRO A 678 34.50 3.51 -12.44
CA PRO A 678 34.73 4.96 -12.32
C PRO A 678 33.45 5.75 -12.10
N ASP A 679 32.29 5.26 -12.58
CA ASP A 679 30.97 5.88 -12.40
C ASP A 679 30.55 6.01 -10.92
N HIS A 680 31.21 5.31 -9.99
CA HIS A 680 31.02 5.51 -8.54
C HIS A 680 31.56 6.86 -8.06
N ALA A 681 32.67 7.33 -8.63
CA ALA A 681 33.25 8.63 -8.29
C ALA A 681 32.42 9.79 -8.87
N ILE A 682 31.89 9.61 -10.09
CA ILE A 682 30.96 10.56 -10.72
C ILE A 682 29.69 10.68 -9.86
N LEU A 683 29.06 9.56 -9.49
CA LEU A 683 27.88 9.54 -8.61
C LEU A 683 28.17 10.18 -7.23
N ALA A 684 29.35 9.93 -6.66
CA ALA A 684 29.75 10.57 -5.41
C ALA A 684 29.82 12.10 -5.55
N HIS A 685 30.37 12.61 -6.65
CA HIS A 685 30.42 14.05 -6.93
C HIS A 685 29.00 14.63 -7.14
N GLU A 686 28.14 13.96 -7.91
CA GLU A 686 26.73 14.36 -8.10
C GLU A 686 25.97 14.44 -6.77
N ASN A 687 26.11 13.43 -5.91
CA ASN A 687 25.50 13.41 -4.57
C ASN A 687 25.97 14.60 -3.71
N HIS A 688 27.28 14.86 -3.66
CA HIS A 688 27.81 15.99 -2.89
C HIS A 688 27.28 17.33 -3.42
N LYS A 689 27.21 17.50 -4.75
CA LYS A 689 26.67 18.69 -5.41
C LYS A 689 25.18 18.90 -5.11
N GLU A 690 24.36 17.86 -5.19
CA GLU A 690 22.91 17.95 -4.94
C GLU A 690 22.63 18.23 -3.45
N PHE A 691 23.09 17.38 -2.54
CA PHE A 691 22.72 17.49 -1.13
C PHE A 691 23.37 18.68 -0.41
N ALA A 692 24.55 19.15 -0.83
CA ALA A 692 25.10 20.42 -0.31
C ALA A 692 24.28 21.63 -0.78
N THR A 693 23.75 21.62 -2.02
CA THR A 693 22.92 22.71 -2.54
C THR A 693 21.60 22.84 -1.77
N ILE A 694 20.99 21.73 -1.38
CA ILE A 694 19.78 21.70 -0.54
C ILE A 694 20.02 22.37 0.83
N GLN A 695 21.25 22.28 1.35
CA GLN A 695 21.64 22.87 2.64
C GLN A 695 21.91 24.38 2.52
N THR A 696 22.63 24.84 1.49
CA THR A 696 22.94 26.28 1.32
C THR A 696 21.71 27.14 1.05
N PHE A 697 20.77 26.69 0.21
CA PHE A 697 19.52 27.41 -0.06
C PHE A 697 18.68 27.68 1.20
N ARG A 698 18.81 26.84 2.25
CA ARG A 698 18.15 27.03 3.54
C ARG A 698 18.99 27.82 4.56
N ALA A 699 20.31 27.79 4.47
CA ALA A 699 21.18 28.60 5.31
C ALA A 699 20.96 30.11 5.08
N GLU A 700 20.85 30.55 3.82
CA GLU A 700 20.54 31.96 3.50
C GLU A 700 19.14 32.36 3.99
N ALA A 701 18.15 31.48 3.83
CA ALA A 701 16.75 31.71 4.25
C ALA A 701 16.56 31.87 5.78
N ILE A 702 17.55 31.52 6.59
CA ILE A 702 17.55 31.67 8.06
C ILE A 702 18.27 32.95 8.50
N SER A 703 18.89 33.71 7.59
CA SER A 703 19.55 34.98 7.93
C SER A 703 18.52 36.08 8.28
N PRO A 704 18.58 36.68 9.50
CA PRO A 704 17.58 37.65 9.93
C PRO A 704 17.87 39.04 9.34
N THR A 705 17.33 39.31 8.15
CA THR A 705 17.37 40.65 7.54
C THR A 705 16.50 41.63 8.34
N SER A 706 17.15 42.44 9.19
CA SER A 706 16.49 43.41 10.07
C SER A 706 15.72 44.49 9.28
N PRO A 707 14.38 44.57 9.38
CA PRO A 707 13.64 45.67 8.78
C PRO A 707 13.82 46.94 9.62
N LYS A 708 14.12 48.06 8.97
CA LYS A 708 14.30 49.36 9.63
C LYS A 708 12.98 49.84 10.23
N SER A 709 13.06 50.49 11.39
CA SER A 709 11.89 51.01 12.11
C SER A 709 11.19 52.13 11.34
N SER A 710 9.87 51.99 11.17
CA SER A 710 8.97 53.14 11.11
C SER A 710 7.98 53.04 12.28
N LYS A 711 7.67 54.20 12.88
CA LYS A 711 6.55 54.34 13.81
C LYS A 711 5.26 54.31 12.96
N TRP A 712 4.08 54.00 13.48
CA TRP A 712 3.28 54.88 14.34
C TRP A 712 2.35 54.06 15.26
N SER A 713 1.89 54.68 16.34
CA SER A 713 1.02 54.07 17.36
C SER A 713 -0.35 54.74 17.43
N LEU A 714 -1.40 53.96 17.62
CA LEU A 714 -2.70 54.41 18.16
C LEU A 714 -3.27 53.34 19.13
N TRP A 715 -4.21 53.75 19.97
CA TRP A 715 -4.54 53.23 21.32
C TRP A 715 -6.09 53.24 21.52
N PRO A 716 -6.71 52.84 22.66
CA PRO A 716 -6.41 51.82 23.70
C PRO A 716 -7.65 51.00 24.19
N PHE A 717 -7.55 50.37 25.38
CA PHE A 717 -8.53 49.61 26.19
C PHE A 717 -8.84 48.15 25.72
N ALA A 718 -8.66 47.05 26.48
CA ALA A 718 -8.81 46.67 27.92
C ALA A 718 -10.21 46.04 28.23
N THR A 719 -10.39 45.07 29.15
CA THR A 719 -9.59 44.67 30.34
C THR A 719 -9.32 43.15 30.50
N LYS A 720 -8.42 42.86 31.45
CA LYS A 720 -8.11 41.61 32.21
C LYS A 720 -9.35 40.79 32.65
N SER A 721 -9.25 39.53 33.13
CA SER A 721 -8.19 38.89 33.96
C SER A 721 -8.27 37.33 33.94
N ASP A 722 -7.48 36.51 34.66
CA ASP A 722 -6.04 36.37 35.07
C ASP A 722 -6.00 35.12 36.02
N ALA A 723 -4.91 34.38 36.32
CA ALA A 723 -3.69 33.96 35.59
C ALA A 723 -2.94 32.88 36.44
N SER A 724 -2.32 31.85 35.83
CA SER A 724 -1.42 30.88 36.52
C SER A 724 -0.30 30.37 35.57
N SER A 725 0.92 30.91 35.63
CA SER A 725 2.02 30.57 36.56
C SER A 725 2.82 29.32 36.14
N VAL A 726 3.90 29.53 35.39
CA VAL A 726 4.98 28.54 35.15
C VAL A 726 6.12 28.79 36.14
N ILE A 727 6.67 27.73 36.73
CA ILE A 727 7.78 27.82 37.69
C ILE A 727 9.11 27.59 36.96
N THR A 728 10.06 28.51 37.14
CA THR A 728 11.45 28.36 36.70
C THR A 728 12.27 27.61 37.75
N VAL A 729 13.08 26.64 37.33
CA VAL A 729 14.08 25.98 38.19
C VAL A 729 15.40 25.85 37.42
N GLN A 730 16.44 26.53 37.90
CA GLN A 730 17.83 26.10 37.71
C GLN A 730 18.25 25.21 38.89
N PRO A 731 19.25 24.34 38.68
CA PRO A 731 20.24 24.14 39.73
C PRO A 731 21.69 24.33 39.23
N ASP A 732 22.55 24.65 40.20
CA ASP A 732 23.92 25.18 40.07
C ASP A 732 25.04 24.19 39.64
N SER A 733 26.25 24.73 39.61
CA SER A 733 27.53 24.08 39.26
C SER A 733 28.41 23.76 40.48
N SER A 734 29.18 22.67 40.45
CA SER A 734 30.54 22.55 41.05
C SER A 734 31.23 21.21 40.73
N SER A 735 32.53 20.98 41.00
CA SER A 735 33.77 21.72 40.57
C SER A 735 35.04 21.03 41.12
N GLU A 736 35.93 20.53 40.24
CA GLU A 736 37.38 20.30 40.45
C GLU A 736 38.07 20.54 39.07
N LYS A 737 39.15 21.30 38.82
CA LYS A 737 40.37 21.80 39.54
C LYS A 737 41.42 20.71 39.84
N GLY A 738 42.72 20.86 39.53
CA GLY A 738 43.52 21.89 38.82
C GLY A 738 44.63 21.23 37.97
N LEU A 739 45.66 21.91 37.41
CA LEU A 739 46.41 23.11 37.81
C LEU A 739 46.96 23.89 36.59
N VAL A 740 47.71 24.99 36.84
CA VAL A 740 48.24 25.97 35.87
C VAL A 740 49.78 26.14 36.06
N PRO A 741 50.56 26.69 35.09
CA PRO A 741 50.67 28.15 34.93
C PRO A 741 50.80 28.67 33.48
N ILE A 742 50.78 30.00 33.32
CA ILE A 742 50.87 30.71 32.02
C ILE A 742 52.29 31.26 31.81
N VAL A 743 52.82 31.12 30.60
CA VAL A 743 53.90 31.98 30.08
C VAL A 743 53.56 32.40 28.64
N ARG A 744 53.70 33.69 28.33
CA ARG A 744 53.72 34.21 26.95
C ARG A 744 55.16 34.48 26.55
N GLN A 745 55.63 33.87 25.46
CA GLN A 745 56.74 34.38 24.66
C GLN A 745 56.56 33.99 23.18
N MET A 746 57.37 34.59 22.30
CA MET A 746 57.07 34.73 20.87
C MET A 746 57.64 33.61 19.98
N SER A 747 57.19 33.62 18.72
CA SER A 747 57.77 33.01 17.50
C SER A 747 57.33 31.59 17.06
N SER A 748 56.95 31.54 15.77
CA SER A 748 56.93 30.40 14.83
C SER A 748 56.46 29.01 15.32
N ASN A 749 55.21 28.63 14.99
CA ASN A 749 54.93 27.92 13.71
C ASN A 749 53.43 27.65 13.45
N ASN A 750 53.14 27.31 12.18
CA ASN A 750 51.81 27.23 11.58
C ASN A 750 50.84 26.20 12.21
N VAL A 751 49.59 26.63 12.44
CA VAL A 751 48.39 25.86 12.03
C VAL A 751 47.40 26.86 11.43
N SER A 752 46.88 26.58 10.24
CA SER A 752 45.90 27.42 9.55
C SER A 752 44.63 26.63 9.25
N TYR A 753 43.47 27.29 9.31
CA TYR A 753 42.30 26.85 8.56
C TYR A 753 42.56 27.01 7.05
N PRO A 754 42.13 26.06 6.23
CA PRO A 754 41.31 26.37 5.06
C PRO A 754 40.07 25.46 5.04
N PHE A 755 38.84 25.93 4.81
CA PHE A 755 38.33 26.60 3.59
C PHE A 755 38.42 25.69 2.36
N GLY A 756 37.27 25.36 1.77
CA GLY A 756 37.17 24.33 0.72
C GLY A 756 37.89 24.74 -0.57
N GLY A 757 38.78 23.88 -1.05
CA GLY A 757 39.46 24.07 -2.33
C GLY A 757 38.57 23.71 -3.51
N ILE A 758 38.54 24.55 -4.54
CA ILE A 758 38.02 24.18 -5.85
C ILE A 758 39.01 23.18 -6.46
N MET A 759 38.62 21.91 -6.54
CA MET A 759 39.46 20.84 -7.08
C MET A 759 39.42 20.86 -8.61
N VAL A 760 40.34 21.61 -9.23
CA VAL A 760 40.55 21.60 -10.68
C VAL A 760 41.39 20.37 -11.05
N SER A 761 40.82 19.44 -11.82
CA SER A 761 41.60 18.36 -12.42
C SER A 761 42.46 18.91 -13.56
N GLN A 762 43.77 18.64 -13.54
CA GLN A 762 44.69 18.91 -14.64
C GLN A 762 45.21 17.58 -15.19
N ASP A 763 44.55 17.06 -16.23
CA ASP A 763 45.10 15.96 -17.04
C ASP A 763 46.24 16.49 -17.92
N VAL A 764 47.48 16.15 -17.58
CA VAL A 764 48.67 16.54 -18.35
C VAL A 764 48.94 15.50 -19.43
N THR A 765 48.31 15.67 -20.60
CA THR A 765 48.56 14.86 -21.80
C THR A 765 49.87 15.26 -22.48
N ILE A 766 50.98 14.62 -22.08
CA ILE A 766 52.26 14.79 -22.76
C ILE A 766 52.15 14.24 -24.20
N HIS A 767 52.47 15.08 -25.19
CA HIS A 767 52.67 14.67 -26.58
C HIS A 767 54.10 15.02 -26.98
N ASP A 768 54.96 13.99 -27.09
CA ASP A 768 56.33 14.14 -27.55
C ASP A 768 56.35 14.31 -29.08
N ARG A 769 56.74 15.51 -29.54
CA ARG A 769 57.04 15.76 -30.95
C ARG A 769 58.12 16.83 -31.10
N LYS A 770 59.16 16.50 -31.86
CA LYS A 770 60.36 17.32 -32.04
C LYS A 770 60.18 18.52 -32.99
N GLU A 771 61.11 19.46 -32.79
CA GLU A 771 61.71 20.42 -33.73
C GLU A 771 61.12 21.84 -33.93
N THR A 772 61.96 22.80 -33.51
CA THR A 772 62.25 24.13 -34.09
C THR A 772 61.22 25.28 -34.05
N HIS A 773 61.54 26.27 -33.19
CA HIS A 773 61.47 27.73 -33.41
C HIS A 773 60.31 28.33 -34.21
N ASN A 774 59.33 28.93 -33.51
CA ASN A 774 59.40 30.36 -33.17
C ASN A 774 58.42 30.70 -32.04
N MET A 775 58.65 31.79 -31.31
CA MET A 775 57.91 32.14 -30.10
C MET A 775 57.34 33.56 -30.18
N GLU A 776 56.05 33.66 -30.50
CA GLU A 776 55.26 34.88 -30.30
C GLU A 776 54.24 34.66 -29.17
N LEU A 777 54.06 35.68 -28.34
CA LEU A 777 53.14 35.68 -27.21
C LEU A 777 51.81 36.33 -27.63
N SER A 778 50.77 35.52 -27.83
CA SER A 778 49.41 35.99 -28.06
C SER A 778 48.39 35.27 -27.17
N ASP A 779 47.68 36.10 -26.40
CA ASP A 779 46.39 35.86 -25.73
C ASP A 779 46.19 34.54 -24.94
N MET A 780 46.45 34.58 -23.63
CA MET A 780 46.07 33.50 -22.69
C MET A 780 44.56 33.51 -22.38
N GLY A 781 43.74 33.29 -23.40
CA GLY A 781 42.33 32.93 -23.21
C GLY A 781 42.23 31.55 -22.54
N VAL A 782 41.58 31.48 -21.37
CA VAL A 782 41.34 30.20 -20.67
C VAL A 782 40.29 29.39 -21.44
N ARG A 783 40.75 28.65 -22.45
CA ARG A 783 39.92 27.75 -23.24
C ARG A 783 39.66 26.47 -22.44
N ALA A 784 38.65 26.52 -21.58
CA ALA A 784 38.10 25.34 -20.92
C ALA A 784 37.40 24.43 -21.94
N GLU A 785 38.18 23.61 -22.65
CA GLU A 785 37.63 22.42 -23.29
C GLU A 785 37.18 21.46 -22.16
N ALA A 786 35.87 21.32 -22.01
CA ALA A 786 35.28 20.52 -20.93
C ALA A 786 35.74 19.06 -21.06
N GLY A 787 36.59 18.62 -20.13
CA GLY A 787 37.17 17.29 -20.15
C GLY A 787 36.12 16.18 -20.10
N ILE A 788 36.42 15.06 -20.74
CA ILE A 788 35.53 13.90 -20.89
C ILE A 788 35.26 13.17 -19.54
N GLY A 789 35.76 13.70 -18.41
CA GLY A 789 35.57 13.17 -17.06
C GLY A 789 34.22 13.50 -16.39
N ASP A 790 33.57 14.61 -16.78
CA ASP A 790 32.32 15.07 -16.14
C ASP A 790 31.06 14.34 -16.64
N GLN A 791 31.19 13.43 -17.62
CA GLN A 791 30.08 12.66 -18.17
C GLN A 791 30.26 11.16 -17.96
N GLU A 792 29.17 10.53 -17.54
CA GLU A 792 29.09 9.08 -17.39
C GLU A 792 29.43 8.32 -18.68
N ARG A 793 30.12 7.18 -18.55
CA ARG A 793 30.58 6.41 -19.72
C ARG A 793 29.43 5.66 -20.39
N GLN A 794 29.43 5.65 -21.72
CA GLN A 794 28.47 4.85 -22.51
C GLN A 794 28.55 3.37 -22.14
N THR A 795 27.42 2.79 -21.72
CA THR A 795 27.35 1.38 -21.32
C THR A 795 27.34 0.43 -22.52
N MET A 796 27.53 -0.87 -22.28
CA MET A 796 27.35 -1.88 -23.33
C MET A 796 25.90 -1.86 -23.84
N ALA A 797 24.92 -1.66 -22.95
CA ALA A 797 23.50 -1.52 -23.31
C ALA A 797 23.25 -0.30 -24.22
N ASP A 798 23.96 0.81 -24.04
CA ASP A 798 23.85 1.99 -24.91
C ASP A 798 24.39 1.73 -26.32
N ARG A 799 25.56 1.08 -26.42
CA ARG A 799 26.14 0.70 -27.71
C ARG A 799 25.28 -0.32 -28.45
N LEU A 800 24.76 -1.32 -27.75
CA LEU A 800 23.83 -2.31 -28.30
C LEU A 800 22.50 -1.67 -28.73
N MET A 801 21.97 -0.71 -27.97
CA MET A 801 20.79 0.05 -28.36
C MET A 801 21.05 0.85 -29.65
N ALA A 802 22.18 1.57 -29.74
CA ALA A 802 22.57 2.33 -30.94
C ALA A 802 22.71 1.44 -32.19
N ILE A 803 23.37 0.28 -32.05
CA ILE A 803 23.48 -0.76 -33.09
C ILE A 803 22.08 -1.25 -33.52
N THR A 804 21.21 -1.54 -32.56
CA THR A 804 19.84 -2.01 -32.84
C THR A 804 19.02 -0.96 -33.59
N THR A 805 19.21 0.34 -33.30
CA THR A 805 18.60 1.42 -34.07
C THR A 805 19.21 1.61 -35.46
N SER A 806 20.53 1.50 -35.62
CA SER A 806 21.19 1.74 -36.92
C SER A 806 20.81 0.75 -38.02
N PHE A 807 20.47 -0.50 -37.65
CA PHE A 807 19.93 -1.49 -38.60
C PHE A 807 18.49 -1.19 -39.06
N ARG A 808 17.77 -0.28 -38.37
CA ARG A 808 16.36 0.04 -38.64
C ARG A 808 16.18 1.31 -39.46
N GLU A 809 17.18 2.20 -39.52
CA GLU A 809 17.10 3.44 -40.28
C GLU A 809 17.02 3.18 -41.81
N PRO A 810 16.08 3.82 -42.52
CA PRO A 810 15.83 3.51 -43.93
C PRO A 810 16.99 3.89 -44.87
N HIS A 811 17.85 4.85 -44.51
CA HIS A 811 19.01 5.25 -45.32
C HIS A 811 20.12 4.18 -45.36
N ASN A 812 20.39 3.48 -44.23
CA ASN A 812 21.46 2.47 -44.19
C ASN A 812 21.16 1.22 -45.03
N LYS A 813 19.87 0.90 -45.25
CA LYS A 813 19.47 -0.19 -46.17
C LYS A 813 19.82 0.10 -47.62
N THR A 814 20.01 1.36 -48.00
CA THR A 814 20.49 1.77 -49.33
C THR A 814 22.01 1.69 -49.41
N LEU A 815 22.72 2.32 -48.47
CA LEU A 815 24.18 2.34 -48.42
C LEU A 815 24.81 0.94 -48.32
N MET A 816 24.21 0.03 -47.54
CA MET A 816 24.69 -1.36 -47.46
C MET A 816 24.47 -2.15 -48.76
N LYS A 817 23.46 -1.81 -49.57
CA LYS A 817 23.31 -2.39 -50.92
C LYS A 817 24.37 -1.86 -51.90
N GLU A 818 24.68 -0.57 -51.86
CA GLU A 818 25.71 0.01 -52.72
C GLU A 818 27.10 -0.55 -52.39
N HIS A 819 27.47 -0.66 -51.12
CA HIS A 819 28.75 -1.28 -50.73
C HIS A 819 28.87 -2.76 -51.10
N SER A 820 27.76 -3.50 -51.27
CA SER A 820 27.78 -4.86 -51.82
C SER A 820 27.97 -4.94 -53.34
N HIS A 821 27.88 -3.82 -54.08
CA HIS A 821 28.05 -3.76 -55.53
C HIS A 821 29.37 -3.11 -56.01
N VAL A 822 30.16 -2.50 -55.11
CA VAL A 822 31.44 -1.82 -55.45
C VAL A 822 32.68 -2.70 -55.13
N ARG A 823 32.48 -3.94 -54.68
CA ARG A 823 33.53 -4.98 -54.58
C ARG A 823 33.01 -6.34 -55.05
N ALA A 824 32.90 -6.48 -56.36
CA ALA A 824 32.86 -7.74 -57.09
C ALA A 824 34.09 -7.80 -58.02
#